data_AF-A0A1E1W5E4-F1
#
_entry.id   AF-A0A1E1W5E4-F1
#
_cell.length_a   1.000
_cell.length_b   1.000
_cell.length_c   1.000
_cell.angle_alpha   90.00
_cell.angle_beta   90.00
_cell.angle_gamma   90.00
#
_symmetry.space_group_name_H-M   'P 1'
#
loop_
_entity.id
_entity.type
_entity.pdbx_description
1 polymer ?
#
loop_
_entity_poly.entity_id
_entity_poly.type
_entity_poly.pdbx_seq_one_letter_code
_entity_poly.pdbx_strand_id
1 'polypeptide(L)'
;AAFAGAAFKKHNIELTALLQFVANRLKAQQSQDLLILKEIVQKMAGIEAVEEMTPDQLDAMAGGELLKGEAGYFSQVRNTRRSSARLKEAIVGNNLDIGLCILSAQQRHSCVWTEIEDESPSSGEPPGSQLKVVGRLADQCQDALVQLGTFLASSHAPDEYAARLPPLQELLRDYHVDADVAFFLHRPVLAQKIAARIESLRKSSDSKSDNQEKSVERYTTASKEVLEPVLVAISPLLPSKVWEDISPEFYVTFWSLSMYDLKVPEESYDREIDKLKTVASATAKDTSQGTKGKKEVERYNTLIDKLQEERRRQQEHVSRVSARLQRECAGWFPARAAKSAKNETVTRLMQLCLFPRCVFTAADALYCAEFVHTVHALKTPNFSTLLCYDRLFCDITYSVMSCTEGEAARYGTFLCKVLGTAMRWHGDKAAFHRECAHYPGFVTKYRVSNQFTEANDHVGYENYRHLCHKWHYKITKAMVVCLDSGDYVQIRNALIVLIRVLPHFPVLAKLAAIIERKIEKVKEEEKTQRQDLFVLATGYSGQLRNKVPHMMRENDFHQVVQLPAVDKHKPAAAELPAKHDTEAAASPPHVMEVEKRETRNSDRRRDDSDREKESKRERSSMKEKERIKEEIRIKERSPRERSHREERYLESVSPPHDHRHQPDDIEREVKRRKVESSGNGKVSIIVINRPCIALAPD
;
A
#
# COMPACT_ATOMS: atom_id res chain seq x y z
N ALA A 1 30.66 10.88 4.65
CA ALA A 1 30.05 9.60 5.08
C ALA A 1 30.97 8.39 4.84
N ALA A 2 31.08 7.83 3.62
CA ALA A 2 31.73 6.53 3.36
C ALA A 2 33.15 6.30 3.95
N PHE A 3 34.04 7.31 3.89
CA PHE A 3 35.37 7.23 4.53
C PHE A 3 35.28 6.91 6.04
N ALA A 4 34.33 7.52 6.75
CA ALA A 4 34.14 7.31 8.18
C ALA A 4 33.70 5.86 8.47
N GLY A 5 32.68 5.35 7.75
CA GLY A 5 32.23 3.96 7.90
C GLY A 5 33.35 2.94 7.64
N ALA A 6 34.21 3.18 6.64
CA ALA A 6 35.39 2.36 6.37
C ALA A 6 36.46 2.48 7.48
N ALA A 7 36.74 3.69 7.97
CA ALA A 7 37.71 3.95 9.01
C ALA A 7 37.32 3.30 10.35
N PHE A 8 36.08 3.50 10.81
CA PHE A 8 35.59 2.91 12.06
C PHE A 8 35.49 1.39 12.02
N LYS A 9 35.17 0.80 10.86
CA LYS A 9 35.21 -0.65 10.67
C LYS A 9 36.62 -1.21 10.84
N LYS A 10 37.62 -0.56 10.22
CA LYS A 10 39.01 -1.05 10.14
C LYS A 10 39.85 -0.73 11.38
N HIS A 11 39.60 0.41 12.04
CA HIS A 11 40.42 0.93 13.13
C HIS A 11 39.61 1.11 14.42
N ASN A 12 40.27 0.93 15.58
CA ASN A 12 39.65 1.07 16.90
C ASN A 12 39.56 2.54 17.33
N ILE A 13 38.85 3.35 16.55
CA ILE A 13 38.58 4.77 16.81
C ILE A 13 37.30 4.88 17.66
N GLU A 14 37.27 5.88 18.54
CA GLU A 14 36.11 6.34 19.32
C GLU A 14 34.99 6.83 18.38
N LEU A 15 33.71 6.53 18.67
CA LEU A 15 32.56 6.89 17.82
C LEU A 15 31.55 7.83 18.49
N THR A 16 31.51 7.87 19.83
CA THR A 16 30.60 8.65 20.67
C THR A 16 30.51 10.09 20.21
N ALA A 17 31.64 10.77 20.02
CA ALA A 17 31.66 12.18 19.64
C ALA A 17 30.92 12.44 18.30
N LEU A 18 31.03 11.51 17.34
CA LEU A 18 30.36 11.62 16.04
C LEU A 18 28.88 11.20 16.10
N LEU A 19 28.54 10.17 16.88
CA LEU A 19 27.16 9.76 17.10
C LEU A 19 26.37 10.85 17.84
N GLN A 20 26.98 11.49 18.83
CA GLN A 20 26.42 12.64 19.55
C GLN A 20 26.31 13.88 18.64
N PHE A 21 27.28 14.11 17.75
CA PHE A 21 27.18 15.16 16.72
C PHE A 21 25.96 14.93 15.82
N VAL A 22 25.78 13.73 15.26
CA VAL A 22 24.59 13.40 14.44
C VAL A 22 23.30 13.58 15.25
N ALA A 23 23.24 13.08 16.48
CA ALA A 23 22.07 13.26 17.35
C ALA A 23 21.75 14.75 17.63
N ASN A 24 22.78 15.59 17.80
CA ASN A 24 22.61 17.02 18.02
C ASN A 24 22.19 17.76 16.74
N ARG A 25 22.65 17.31 15.56
CA ARG A 25 22.26 17.87 14.26
C ARG A 25 20.81 17.54 13.91
N LEU A 26 20.35 16.31 14.18
CA LEU A 26 18.92 15.95 14.08
C LEU A 26 18.05 16.77 15.05
N LYS A 27 18.52 17.03 16.28
CA LYS A 27 17.83 17.95 17.21
C LYS A 27 17.80 19.40 16.73
N ALA A 28 18.74 19.79 15.87
CA ALA A 28 18.75 21.07 15.16
C ALA A 28 18.07 20.99 13.78
N GLN A 29 17.19 19.99 13.57
CA GLN A 29 16.40 19.74 12.35
C GLN A 29 17.21 19.50 11.07
N GLN A 30 18.51 19.20 11.20
CA GLN A 30 19.46 19.05 10.10
C GLN A 30 19.66 17.56 9.73
N SER A 31 18.92 17.12 8.71
CA SER A 31 18.87 15.73 8.22
C SER A 31 20.13 15.24 7.51
N GLN A 32 20.88 16.13 6.86
CA GLN A 32 21.95 15.77 5.91
C GLN A 32 23.06 14.89 6.52
N ASP A 33 23.37 15.08 7.80
CA ASP A 33 24.39 14.30 8.52
C ASP A 33 23.95 12.87 8.86
N LEU A 34 22.66 12.53 8.72
CA LEU A 34 22.13 11.18 8.94
C LEU A 34 22.70 10.15 7.94
N LEU A 35 23.15 10.61 6.76
CA LEU A 35 23.91 9.81 5.80
C LEU A 35 25.23 9.26 6.39
N ILE A 36 25.81 9.94 7.39
CA ILE A 36 26.99 9.46 8.12
C ILE A 36 26.62 8.22 8.96
N LEU A 37 25.47 8.24 9.63
CA LEU A 37 24.97 7.10 10.41
C LEU A 37 24.62 5.91 9.51
N LYS A 38 23.95 6.16 8.37
CA LYS A 38 23.65 5.14 7.34
C LYS A 38 24.92 4.39 6.90
N GLU A 39 25.96 5.12 6.51
CA GLU A 39 27.26 4.54 6.13
C GLU A 39 27.95 3.82 7.29
N ILE A 40 27.86 4.32 8.53
CA ILE A 40 28.44 3.65 9.70
C ILE A 40 27.75 2.30 9.98
N VAL A 41 26.42 2.26 10.01
CA VAL A 41 25.65 1.02 10.23
C VAL A 41 25.93 0.01 9.10
N GLN A 42 25.85 0.43 7.83
CA GLN A 42 26.13 -0.44 6.70
C GLN A 42 27.55 -1.02 6.75
N LYS A 43 28.59 -0.18 6.94
CA LYS A 43 29.97 -0.67 6.89
C LYS A 43 30.37 -1.47 8.14
N MET A 44 29.89 -1.12 9.34
CA MET A 44 30.28 -1.76 10.61
C MET A 44 29.41 -2.95 11.03
N ALA A 45 28.10 -2.93 10.76
CA ALA A 45 27.20 -4.04 11.04
C ALA A 45 26.99 -4.98 9.85
N GLY A 46 27.01 -4.43 8.62
CA GLY A 46 26.65 -5.16 7.41
C GLY A 46 25.15 -5.15 7.10
N ILE A 47 24.40 -4.21 7.70
CA ILE A 47 22.94 -4.07 7.53
C ILE A 47 22.68 -2.92 6.57
N GLU A 48 21.95 -3.20 5.50
CA GLU A 48 21.69 -2.26 4.41
C GLU A 48 20.18 -2.20 4.15
N ALA A 49 19.64 -0.98 4.03
CA ALA A 49 18.31 -0.78 3.48
C ALA A 49 18.43 -0.86 1.96
N VAL A 50 17.87 -1.92 1.39
CA VAL A 50 17.89 -2.16 -0.06
C VAL A 50 16.48 -1.98 -0.61
N GLU A 51 16.31 -0.96 -1.45
CA GLU A 51 15.04 -0.68 -2.14
C GLU A 51 14.90 -1.45 -3.45
N GLU A 52 16.03 -1.77 -4.09
CA GLU A 52 16.10 -2.53 -5.34
C GLU A 52 16.43 -4.00 -5.08
N MET A 53 15.40 -4.73 -4.67
CA MET A 53 15.42 -6.19 -4.61
C MET A 53 14.81 -6.79 -5.89
N THR A 54 15.39 -7.89 -6.38
CA THR A 54 14.77 -8.73 -7.41
C THR A 54 13.51 -9.43 -6.88
N PRO A 55 12.59 -9.93 -7.74
CA PRO A 55 11.45 -10.74 -7.29
C PRO A 55 11.87 -11.93 -6.41
N ASP A 56 13.01 -12.54 -6.73
CA ASP A 56 13.56 -13.69 -6.00
C ASP A 56 14.02 -13.33 -4.58
N GLN A 57 14.65 -12.16 -4.41
CA GLN A 57 15.00 -11.62 -3.10
C GLN A 57 13.75 -11.18 -2.32
N LEU A 58 12.76 -10.59 -3.01
CA LEU A 58 11.51 -10.12 -2.43
C LEU A 58 10.67 -11.25 -1.83
N ASP A 59 10.44 -12.35 -2.55
CA ASP A 59 9.72 -13.49 -1.99
C ASP A 59 10.55 -14.22 -0.90
N ALA A 60 11.90 -14.19 -0.96
CA ALA A 60 12.76 -14.68 0.13
C ALA A 60 12.67 -13.85 1.43
N MET A 61 12.25 -12.57 1.38
CA MET A 61 12.02 -11.75 2.58
C MET A 61 10.86 -12.24 3.46
N ALA A 62 9.98 -13.11 2.93
CA ALA A 62 8.97 -13.82 3.71
C ALA A 62 9.53 -15.00 4.53
N GLY A 63 10.79 -15.40 4.33
CA GLY A 63 11.40 -16.54 5.02
C GLY A 63 11.90 -16.22 6.43
N GLY A 64 12.50 -17.21 7.09
CA GLY A 64 13.28 -16.99 8.31
C GLY A 64 14.66 -16.40 8.02
N GLU A 65 15.39 -16.05 9.08
CA GLU A 65 16.66 -15.31 8.96
C GLU A 65 17.75 -16.08 8.19
N LEU A 66 17.72 -17.42 8.14
CA LEU A 66 18.65 -18.17 7.31
C LEU A 66 18.33 -18.02 5.82
N LEU A 67 17.06 -18.15 5.41
CA LEU A 67 16.67 -17.90 4.01
C LEU A 67 16.93 -16.45 3.60
N LYS A 68 16.63 -15.46 4.46
CA LYS A 68 16.96 -14.05 4.21
C LYS A 68 18.46 -13.84 4.00
N GLY A 69 19.29 -14.51 4.80
CA GLY A 69 20.75 -14.42 4.71
C GLY A 69 21.35 -15.04 3.44
N GLU A 70 20.88 -16.23 3.04
CA GLU A 70 21.47 -16.96 1.89
C GLU A 70 20.82 -16.62 0.55
N ALA A 71 19.51 -16.33 0.49
CA ALA A 71 18.80 -15.97 -0.75
C ALA A 71 18.62 -14.46 -0.95
N GLY A 72 18.63 -13.65 0.12
CA GLY A 72 18.58 -12.18 0.02
C GLY A 72 19.82 -11.57 -0.63
N TYR A 73 20.97 -12.27 -0.58
CA TYR A 73 22.24 -11.91 -1.26
C TYR A 73 22.78 -10.49 -1.01
N PHE A 74 22.31 -9.82 0.05
CA PHE A 74 22.90 -8.58 0.55
C PHE A 74 24.38 -8.81 0.80
N SER A 75 25.21 -7.86 0.35
CA SER A 75 26.66 -8.08 0.17
C SER A 75 27.25 -8.79 1.38
N GLN A 76 27.88 -9.96 1.20
CA GLN A 76 28.27 -10.80 2.33
C GLN A 76 29.40 -10.13 3.14
N VAL A 77 29.02 -9.28 4.10
CA VAL A 77 29.93 -8.53 4.96
C VAL A 77 30.47 -9.43 6.07
N ARG A 78 31.18 -10.48 5.65
CA ARG A 78 31.87 -11.42 6.54
C ARG A 78 32.77 -10.62 7.48
N ASN A 79 32.78 -11.03 8.76
CA ASN A 79 33.60 -10.44 9.84
C ASN A 79 33.15 -9.05 10.36
N THR A 80 31.85 -8.75 10.43
CA THR A 80 31.33 -7.54 11.12
C THR A 80 31.22 -7.66 12.64
N ARG A 81 31.20 -8.88 13.22
CA ARG A 81 30.84 -9.10 14.64
C ARG A 81 31.62 -8.25 15.66
N ARG A 82 32.89 -7.90 15.40
CA ARG A 82 33.69 -7.03 16.28
C ARG A 82 33.43 -5.54 16.07
N SER A 83 33.12 -5.10 14.85
CA SER A 83 32.72 -3.72 14.57
C SER A 83 31.28 -3.45 14.97
N SER A 84 30.36 -4.40 14.79
CA SER A 84 28.96 -4.29 15.25
C SER A 84 28.88 -4.20 16.78
N ALA A 85 29.67 -5.00 17.51
CA ALA A 85 29.76 -4.91 18.97
C ALA A 85 30.23 -3.52 19.44
N ARG A 86 31.31 -2.98 18.84
CA ARG A 86 31.79 -1.60 19.12
C ARG A 86 30.75 -0.53 18.79
N LEU A 87 30.02 -0.68 17.68
CA LEU A 87 28.97 0.25 17.29
C LEU A 87 27.80 0.22 18.29
N LYS A 88 27.40 -0.97 18.75
CA LYS A 88 26.41 -1.12 19.82
C LYS A 88 26.90 -0.44 21.09
N GLU A 89 28.12 -0.73 21.53
CA GLU A 89 28.72 -0.17 22.74
C GLU A 89 28.74 1.37 22.72
N ALA A 90 29.15 1.99 21.61
CA ALA A 90 29.18 3.44 21.47
C ALA A 90 27.79 4.10 21.38
N ILE A 91 26.79 3.45 20.77
CA ILE A 91 25.41 3.96 20.72
C ILE A 91 24.72 3.80 22.09
N VAL A 92 24.82 2.61 22.70
CA VAL A 92 24.14 2.26 23.96
C VAL A 92 24.77 2.95 25.16
N GLY A 93 26.11 3.02 25.24
CA GLY A 93 26.82 3.62 26.39
C GLY A 93 26.55 5.11 26.59
N ASN A 94 25.91 5.76 25.61
CA ASN A 94 25.55 7.17 25.62
C ASN A 94 24.03 7.41 25.54
N ASN A 95 23.21 6.36 25.69
CA ASN A 95 21.74 6.40 25.56
C ASN A 95 21.25 7.00 24.22
N LEU A 96 21.98 6.75 23.13
CA LEU A 96 21.66 7.26 21.78
C LEU A 96 20.82 6.28 20.94
N ASP A 97 20.54 5.07 21.43
CA ASP A 97 19.90 3.99 20.67
C ASP A 97 18.48 4.34 20.18
N ILE A 98 17.50 4.36 21.07
CA ILE A 98 16.11 4.67 20.70
C ILE A 98 15.95 6.16 20.41
N GLY A 99 16.79 7.01 21.03
CA GLY A 99 16.86 8.44 20.73
C GLY A 99 17.16 8.75 19.27
N LEU A 100 18.13 8.07 18.64
CA LEU A 100 18.41 8.23 17.21
C LEU A 100 17.29 7.69 16.31
N CYS A 101 16.59 6.62 16.72
CA CYS A 101 15.39 6.15 16.01
C CYS A 101 14.26 7.19 16.03
N ILE A 102 13.92 7.73 17.21
CA ILE A 102 12.87 8.75 17.37
C ILE A 102 13.24 10.01 16.57
N LEU A 103 14.48 10.50 16.68
CA LEU A 103 14.95 11.66 15.94
C LEU A 103 14.92 11.45 14.42
N SER A 104 15.30 10.26 13.92
CA SER A 104 15.23 9.96 12.48
C SER A 104 13.77 9.92 11.98
N ALA A 105 12.84 9.41 12.79
CA ALA A 105 11.41 9.35 12.48
C ALA A 105 10.74 10.73 12.51
N GLN A 106 11.12 11.59 13.45
CA GLN A 106 10.67 12.99 13.50
C GLN A 106 11.25 13.79 12.30
N GLN A 107 12.53 13.61 12.01
CA GLN A 107 13.21 14.28 10.89
C GLN A 107 12.60 13.92 9.53
N ARG A 108 12.16 12.66 9.32
CA ARG A 108 11.44 12.21 8.12
C ARG A 108 10.27 13.15 7.76
N HIS A 109 9.58 13.68 8.77
CA HIS A 109 8.48 14.63 8.59
C HIS A 109 8.94 16.10 8.63
N SER A 110 9.94 16.44 9.45
CA SER A 110 10.47 17.81 9.53
C SER A 110 11.07 18.27 8.19
N CYS A 111 11.74 17.39 7.43
CA CYS A 111 12.31 17.71 6.11
C CYS A 111 11.28 18.34 5.15
N VAL A 112 10.01 17.91 5.22
CA VAL A 112 8.95 18.38 4.32
C VAL A 112 8.55 19.84 4.61
N TRP A 113 8.70 20.31 5.85
CA TRP A 113 8.33 21.68 6.23
C TRP A 113 9.53 22.62 6.31
N THR A 114 10.66 22.15 6.86
CA THR A 114 11.84 23.00 7.09
C THR A 114 12.45 23.52 5.78
N GLU A 115 12.53 22.70 4.73
CA GLU A 115 13.07 23.14 3.43
C GLU A 115 12.05 23.93 2.57
N ILE A 116 10.81 24.10 3.05
CA ILE A 116 9.81 25.02 2.46
C ILE A 116 9.85 26.39 3.16
N GLU A 117 10.19 26.47 4.45
CA GLU A 117 10.28 27.74 5.19
C GLU A 117 11.54 28.57 4.84
N ASP A 118 12.61 27.95 4.34
CA ASP A 118 13.81 28.63 3.80
C ASP A 118 13.57 29.26 2.38
N GLU A 119 12.37 29.82 2.17
CA GLU A 119 11.86 30.32 0.88
C GLU A 119 12.50 31.67 0.46
N SER A 120 13.81 31.67 0.21
CA SER A 120 14.49 32.75 -0.53
C SER A 120 14.45 32.45 -2.04
N PRO A 121 13.67 33.17 -2.85
CA PRO A 121 13.49 32.90 -4.29
C PRO A 121 14.69 33.39 -5.14
N SER A 122 15.90 33.07 -4.70
CA SER A 122 17.17 33.64 -5.18
C SER A 122 18.01 32.69 -6.05
N SER A 123 17.60 31.44 -6.26
CA SER A 123 18.27 30.50 -7.17
C SER A 123 17.48 30.35 -8.47
N GLY A 124 18.17 30.47 -9.61
CA GLY A 124 17.61 30.22 -10.96
C GLY A 124 17.45 28.74 -11.29
N GLU A 125 17.00 27.94 -10.32
CA GLU A 125 16.85 26.49 -10.46
C GLU A 125 15.51 26.11 -11.12
N PRO A 126 15.45 24.96 -11.81
CA PRO A 126 14.22 24.54 -12.49
C PRO A 126 13.12 24.16 -11.47
N PRO A 127 11.83 24.41 -11.79
CA PRO A 127 10.70 23.99 -10.96
C PRO A 127 10.77 22.49 -10.61
N GLY A 128 10.63 22.19 -9.32
CA GLY A 128 10.74 20.86 -8.74
C GLY A 128 12.14 20.48 -8.20
N SER A 129 13.17 21.33 -8.37
CA SER A 129 14.53 21.05 -7.86
C SER A 129 14.56 20.79 -6.35
N GLN A 130 13.95 21.67 -5.55
CA GLN A 130 13.86 21.53 -4.09
C GLN A 130 13.06 20.30 -3.68
N LEU A 131 11.91 20.02 -4.30
CA LEU A 131 11.07 18.85 -3.96
C LEU A 131 11.81 17.51 -4.20
N LYS A 132 12.70 17.46 -5.19
CA LYS A 132 13.64 16.35 -5.45
C LYS A 132 14.70 16.19 -4.35
N VAL A 133 15.10 17.27 -3.69
CA VAL A 133 15.99 17.23 -2.51
C VAL A 133 15.22 16.77 -1.26
N VAL A 134 14.06 17.38 -0.97
CA VAL A 134 13.16 17.00 0.13
C VAL A 134 12.83 15.51 0.10
N GLY A 135 12.33 15.00 -1.04
CA GLY A 135 11.96 13.59 -1.18
C GLY A 135 13.15 12.64 -0.97
N ARG A 136 14.33 13.00 -1.50
CA ARG A 136 15.58 12.25 -1.29
C ARG A 136 16.03 12.26 0.17
N LEU A 137 15.85 13.36 0.90
CA LEU A 137 16.19 13.46 2.31
C LEU A 137 15.21 12.67 3.19
N ALA A 138 13.92 12.67 2.85
CA ALA A 138 12.92 11.80 3.49
C ALA A 138 13.25 10.31 3.27
N ASP A 139 13.59 9.90 2.04
CA ASP A 139 14.04 8.53 1.73
C ASP A 139 15.34 8.17 2.50
N GLN A 140 16.31 9.07 2.59
CA GLN A 140 17.53 8.85 3.39
C GLN A 140 17.24 8.73 4.90
N CYS A 141 16.29 9.49 5.44
CA CYS A 141 15.85 9.36 6.83
C CYS A 141 15.19 8.00 7.08
N GLN A 142 14.32 7.57 6.15
CA GLN A 142 13.65 6.29 6.20
C GLN A 142 14.63 5.11 6.13
N ASP A 143 15.61 5.16 5.22
CA ASP A 143 16.69 4.16 5.12
C ASP A 143 17.51 4.05 6.40
N ALA A 144 17.95 5.18 6.96
CA ALA A 144 18.78 5.20 8.16
C ALA A 144 18.01 4.69 9.39
N LEU A 145 16.71 5.03 9.49
CA LEU A 145 15.80 4.54 10.52
C LEU A 145 15.60 3.01 10.42
N VAL A 146 15.36 2.48 9.23
CA VAL A 146 15.19 1.04 9.00
C VAL A 146 16.49 0.28 9.29
N GLN A 147 17.64 0.80 8.86
CA GLN A 147 18.95 0.21 9.18
C GLN A 147 19.23 0.21 10.69
N LEU A 148 19.00 1.34 11.37
CA LEU A 148 19.24 1.47 12.81
C LEU A 148 18.31 0.57 13.62
N GLY A 149 17.00 0.59 13.35
CA GLY A 149 16.03 -0.28 14.05
C GLY A 149 16.35 -1.77 13.87
N THR A 150 16.70 -2.18 12.64
CA THR A 150 17.13 -3.56 12.35
C THR A 150 18.43 -3.92 13.08
N PHE A 151 19.40 -3.00 13.13
CA PHE A 151 20.66 -3.17 13.86
C PHE A 151 20.45 -3.30 15.37
N LEU A 152 19.60 -2.46 15.97
CA LEU A 152 19.31 -2.50 17.39
C LEU A 152 18.58 -3.79 17.76
N ALA A 153 17.51 -4.14 17.05
CA ALA A 153 16.73 -5.36 17.30
C ALA A 153 17.55 -6.67 17.15
N SER A 154 18.58 -6.68 16.29
CA SER A 154 19.44 -7.86 16.07
C SER A 154 20.70 -7.91 16.94
N SER A 155 21.17 -6.78 17.49
CA SER A 155 22.41 -6.70 18.29
C SER A 155 22.20 -6.75 19.81
N HIS A 156 20.95 -6.69 20.26
CA HIS A 156 20.56 -6.70 21.67
C HIS A 156 20.12 -8.09 22.12
N ALA A 157 20.23 -8.37 23.43
CA ALA A 157 19.44 -9.45 24.00
C ALA A 157 17.94 -9.05 23.97
N PRO A 158 17.00 -10.00 23.81
CA PRO A 158 15.56 -9.72 23.78
C PRO A 158 15.09 -8.76 24.88
N ASP A 159 15.41 -9.08 26.14
CA ASP A 159 14.99 -8.30 27.30
C ASP A 159 15.74 -6.96 27.41
N GLU A 160 16.97 -6.89 26.91
CA GLU A 160 17.79 -5.67 26.86
C GLU A 160 17.21 -4.64 25.87
N TYR A 161 16.72 -5.10 24.71
CA TYR A 161 16.02 -4.26 23.74
C TYR A 161 14.66 -3.83 24.27
N ALA A 162 13.90 -4.78 24.83
CA ALA A 162 12.56 -4.53 25.37
C ALA A 162 12.55 -3.57 26.58
N ALA A 163 13.65 -3.48 27.33
CA ALA A 163 13.80 -2.58 28.47
C ALA A 163 14.24 -1.14 28.10
N ARG A 164 14.75 -0.90 26.88
CA ARG A 164 15.16 0.45 26.42
C ARG A 164 14.13 1.14 25.51
N LEU A 165 13.22 0.38 24.91
CA LEU A 165 12.09 0.94 24.18
C LEU A 165 11.08 1.59 25.16
N PRO A 166 10.69 2.86 24.95
CA PRO A 166 9.52 3.45 25.59
C PRO A 166 8.25 2.62 25.32
N PRO A 167 7.19 2.73 26.13
CA PRO A 167 5.89 2.18 25.80
C PRO A 167 5.38 2.68 24.45
N LEU A 168 4.72 1.81 23.68
CA LEU A 168 4.19 2.16 22.36
C LEU A 168 3.27 3.40 22.38
N GLN A 169 2.52 3.60 23.48
CA GLN A 169 1.68 4.78 23.67
C GLN A 169 2.50 6.08 23.79
N GLU A 170 3.68 6.03 24.41
CA GLU A 170 4.58 7.17 24.58
C GLU A 170 5.18 7.57 23.22
N LEU A 171 5.59 6.58 22.41
CA LEU A 171 6.04 6.81 21.03
C LEU A 171 4.97 7.52 20.19
N LEU A 172 3.72 7.02 20.21
CA LEU A 172 2.61 7.56 19.43
C LEU A 172 2.14 8.93 19.93
N ARG A 173 1.97 9.10 21.25
CA ARG A 173 1.33 10.28 21.86
C ARG A 173 2.31 11.39 22.20
N ASP A 174 3.47 11.05 22.78
CA ASP A 174 4.34 12.02 23.45
C ASP A 174 5.60 12.34 22.63
N TYR A 175 6.09 11.40 21.82
CA TYR A 175 7.14 11.63 20.82
C TYR A 175 6.60 11.91 19.40
N HIS A 176 5.28 11.79 19.18
CA HIS A 176 4.61 11.97 17.88
C HIS A 176 5.24 11.14 16.73
N VAL A 177 5.67 9.91 17.04
CA VAL A 177 6.16 8.94 16.06
C VAL A 177 4.97 8.21 15.44
N ASP A 178 4.90 8.15 14.11
CA ASP A 178 3.80 7.48 13.40
C ASP A 178 3.79 5.94 13.64
N ALA A 179 2.62 5.33 13.42
CA ALA A 179 2.36 3.93 13.77
C ALA A 179 3.23 2.92 13.01
N ASP A 180 3.65 3.25 11.79
CA ASP A 180 4.56 2.46 10.97
C ASP A 180 5.92 2.25 11.66
N VAL A 181 6.52 3.33 12.16
CA VAL A 181 7.78 3.32 12.90
C VAL A 181 7.58 2.70 14.28
N ALA A 182 6.54 3.11 15.00
CA ALA A 182 6.29 2.66 16.37
C ALA A 182 6.11 1.14 16.42
N PHE A 183 5.30 0.56 15.53
CA PHE A 183 5.17 -0.89 15.43
C PHE A 183 6.38 -1.57 14.75
N PHE A 184 7.12 -0.93 13.84
CA PHE A 184 8.40 -1.47 13.36
C PHE A 184 9.38 -1.73 14.52
N LEU A 185 9.53 -0.78 15.44
CA LEU A 185 10.41 -0.93 16.60
C LEU A 185 9.90 -1.98 17.61
N HIS A 186 8.59 -2.05 17.83
CA HIS A 186 7.99 -2.99 18.80
C HIS A 186 7.71 -4.41 18.28
N ARG A 187 7.56 -4.64 16.97
CA ARG A 187 7.28 -5.96 16.36
C ARG A 187 8.20 -7.08 16.90
N PRO A 188 9.54 -6.92 17.01
CA PRO A 188 10.42 -7.92 17.61
C PRO A 188 10.09 -8.25 19.07
N VAL A 189 9.77 -7.23 19.88
CA VAL A 189 9.43 -7.40 21.31
C VAL A 189 8.09 -8.12 21.47
N LEU A 190 7.10 -7.85 20.62
CA LEU A 190 5.82 -8.55 20.64
C LEU A 190 6.00 -10.04 20.30
N ALA A 191 6.75 -10.35 19.23
CA ALA A 191 7.06 -11.73 18.86
C ALA A 191 7.81 -12.49 19.97
N GLN A 192 8.79 -11.85 20.61
CA GLN A 192 9.54 -12.41 21.74
C GLN A 192 8.65 -12.66 22.97
N LYS A 193 7.79 -11.71 23.35
CA LYS A 193 6.84 -11.86 24.46
C LYS A 193 5.82 -12.98 24.20
N ILE A 194 5.30 -13.09 22.98
CA ILE A 194 4.41 -14.19 22.58
C ILE A 194 5.15 -15.54 22.69
N ALA A 195 6.37 -15.65 22.15
CA ALA A 195 7.16 -16.88 22.22
C ALA A 195 7.48 -17.31 23.67
N ALA A 196 7.90 -16.36 24.52
CA ALA A 196 8.16 -16.61 25.93
C ALA A 196 6.89 -17.06 26.68
N ARG A 197 5.72 -16.47 26.36
CA ARG A 197 4.46 -16.84 26.99
C ARG A 197 3.92 -18.20 26.51
N ILE A 198 4.14 -18.58 25.24
CA ILE A 198 3.86 -19.94 24.75
C ILE A 198 4.67 -20.98 25.52
N GLU A 199 5.96 -20.73 25.76
CA GLU A 199 6.82 -21.62 26.54
C GLU A 199 6.42 -21.68 28.02
N SER A 200 5.95 -20.57 28.61
CA SER A 200 5.33 -20.54 29.94
C SER A 200 4.07 -21.43 29.98
N LEU A 201 3.15 -21.27 29.04
CA LEU A 201 1.91 -22.06 28.95
C LEU A 201 2.19 -23.56 28.71
N ARG A 202 3.22 -23.88 27.91
CA ARG A 202 3.68 -25.25 27.65
C ARG A 202 4.25 -25.92 28.91
N LYS A 203 4.96 -25.17 29.76
CA LYS A 203 5.49 -25.67 31.05
C LYS A 203 4.41 -25.90 32.10
N SER A 204 3.30 -25.16 32.06
CA SER A 204 2.15 -25.38 32.94
C SER A 204 1.19 -26.49 32.47
N SER A 205 1.34 -27.02 31.25
CA SER A 205 0.42 -28.03 30.69
C SER A 205 0.95 -29.46 30.87
N ASP A 206 0.53 -30.13 31.94
CA ASP A 206 0.90 -31.52 32.24
C ASP A 206 0.19 -32.52 31.29
N SER A 207 0.78 -32.83 30.14
CA SER A 207 0.30 -33.95 29.30
C SER A 207 1.35 -34.52 28.34
N LYS A 208 1.45 -35.86 28.29
CA LYS A 208 2.36 -36.63 27.41
C LYS A 208 1.92 -36.70 25.95
N SER A 209 1.12 -35.73 25.49
CA SER A 209 0.64 -35.63 24.11
C SER A 209 0.36 -34.18 23.78
N ASP A 210 1.28 -33.58 23.03
CA ASP A 210 1.10 -32.29 22.37
C ASP A 210 0.45 -32.55 21.00
N ASN A 211 -0.58 -31.78 20.65
CA ASN A 211 -1.35 -31.94 19.43
C ASN A 211 -1.65 -30.56 18.84
N GLN A 212 -1.84 -30.47 17.52
CA GLN A 212 -1.85 -29.19 16.80
C GLN A 212 -2.88 -28.20 17.37
N GLU A 213 -4.06 -28.67 17.79
CA GLU A 213 -5.08 -27.80 18.39
C GLU A 213 -4.66 -27.20 19.74
N LYS A 214 -4.02 -27.97 20.64
CA LYS A 214 -3.39 -27.41 21.87
C LYS A 214 -2.30 -26.39 21.53
N SER A 215 -1.58 -26.61 20.44
CA SER A 215 -0.53 -25.71 19.96
C SER A 215 -1.11 -24.38 19.44
N VAL A 216 -2.20 -24.45 18.68
CA VAL A 216 -3.01 -23.30 18.24
C VAL A 216 -3.62 -22.56 19.44
N GLU A 217 -4.17 -23.28 20.42
CA GLU A 217 -4.78 -22.70 21.62
C GLU A 217 -3.77 -21.93 22.47
N ARG A 218 -2.62 -22.54 22.82
CA ARG A 218 -1.54 -21.83 23.53
C ARG A 218 -1.05 -20.60 22.77
N TYR A 219 -0.93 -20.68 21.44
CA TYR A 219 -0.56 -19.52 20.61
C TYR A 219 -1.64 -18.43 20.60
N THR A 220 -2.92 -18.80 20.55
CA THR A 220 -4.07 -17.88 20.62
C THR A 220 -4.08 -17.14 21.97
N THR A 221 -3.98 -17.88 23.08
CA THR A 221 -3.99 -17.31 24.43
C THR A 221 -2.78 -16.41 24.68
N ALA A 222 -1.57 -16.86 24.33
CA ALA A 222 -0.35 -16.05 24.45
C ALA A 222 -0.39 -14.79 23.57
N SER A 223 -0.93 -14.88 22.36
CA SER A 223 -1.13 -13.70 21.49
C SER A 223 -2.09 -12.71 22.13
N LYS A 224 -3.24 -13.18 22.64
CA LYS A 224 -4.22 -12.30 23.28
C LYS A 224 -3.63 -11.60 24.50
N GLU A 225 -3.04 -12.34 25.45
CA GLU A 225 -2.49 -11.77 26.68
C GLU A 225 -1.36 -10.76 26.43
N VAL A 226 -0.58 -10.90 25.35
CA VAL A 226 0.50 -9.95 24.99
C VAL A 226 -0.02 -8.73 24.22
N LEU A 227 -1.11 -8.88 23.44
CA LEU A 227 -1.68 -7.79 22.65
C LEU A 227 -2.77 -6.99 23.39
N GLU A 228 -3.43 -7.55 24.40
CA GLU A 228 -4.46 -6.86 25.22
C GLU A 228 -3.94 -5.52 25.81
N PRO A 229 -2.74 -5.42 26.42
CA PRO A 229 -2.23 -4.14 26.93
C PRO A 229 -1.96 -3.12 25.83
N VAL A 230 -1.59 -3.58 24.62
CA VAL A 230 -1.37 -2.73 23.45
C VAL A 230 -2.70 -2.18 22.92
N LEU A 231 -3.73 -3.02 22.90
CA LEU A 231 -5.09 -2.66 22.49
C LEU A 231 -5.70 -1.61 23.43
N VAL A 232 -5.60 -1.82 24.75
CA VAL A 232 -6.03 -0.85 25.76
C VAL A 232 -5.29 0.48 25.61
N ALA A 233 -3.99 0.45 25.33
CA ALA A 233 -3.17 1.66 25.20
C ALA A 233 -3.44 2.46 23.90
N ILE A 234 -3.82 1.79 22.81
CA ILE A 234 -4.13 2.41 21.51
C ILE A 234 -5.58 2.90 21.40
N SER A 235 -6.53 2.21 22.04
CA SER A 235 -7.96 2.57 21.99
C SER A 235 -8.27 4.06 22.23
N PRO A 236 -7.64 4.78 23.18
CA PRO A 236 -7.89 6.21 23.39
C PRO A 236 -7.14 7.14 22.41
N LEU A 237 -6.28 6.64 21.52
CA LEU A 237 -5.46 7.46 20.61
C LEU A 237 -6.18 7.84 19.30
N LEU A 238 -7.26 7.14 18.94
CA LEU A 238 -8.08 7.43 17.76
C LEU A 238 -9.55 7.67 18.15
N PRO A 239 -10.29 8.52 17.41
CA PRO A 239 -11.69 8.81 17.71
C PRO A 239 -12.59 7.56 17.70
N SER A 240 -13.57 7.50 18.60
CA SER A 240 -14.51 6.36 18.71
C SER A 240 -15.19 5.98 17.40
N LYS A 241 -15.52 6.95 16.53
CA LYS A 241 -16.09 6.71 15.19
C LYS A 241 -15.20 5.80 14.32
N VAL A 242 -13.87 5.90 14.43
CA VAL A 242 -12.93 5.02 13.71
C VAL A 242 -13.12 3.56 14.14
N TRP A 243 -13.34 3.34 15.44
CA TRP A 243 -13.55 2.03 16.03
C TRP A 243 -14.94 1.41 15.71
N GLU A 244 -15.87 2.20 15.16
CA GLU A 244 -17.14 1.68 14.60
C GLU A 244 -16.96 1.10 13.19
N ASP A 245 -16.01 1.65 12.41
CA ASP A 245 -15.70 1.21 11.03
C ASP A 245 -14.70 0.04 10.99
N ILE A 246 -13.73 0.00 11.92
CA ILE A 246 -12.65 -1.01 12.03
C ILE A 246 -12.35 -1.28 13.51
N SER A 247 -12.26 -2.54 13.96
CA SER A 247 -12.04 -2.84 15.38
C SER A 247 -10.58 -2.59 15.85
N PRO A 248 -10.35 -2.23 17.14
CA PRO A 248 -8.99 -2.14 17.71
C PRO A 248 -8.20 -3.45 17.60
N GLU A 249 -8.87 -4.60 17.74
CA GLU A 249 -8.28 -5.94 17.57
C GLU A 249 -7.71 -6.11 16.15
N PHE A 250 -8.44 -5.66 15.13
CA PHE A 250 -7.95 -5.68 13.75
C PHE A 250 -6.73 -4.78 13.58
N TYR A 251 -6.79 -3.55 14.09
CA TYR A 251 -5.71 -2.58 13.96
C TYR A 251 -4.41 -3.09 14.59
N VAL A 252 -4.48 -3.59 15.84
CA VAL A 252 -3.33 -4.20 16.53
C VAL A 252 -2.87 -5.48 15.84
N THR A 253 -3.78 -6.32 15.33
CA THR A 253 -3.42 -7.56 14.62
C THR A 253 -2.73 -7.30 13.27
N PHE A 254 -3.17 -6.29 12.52
CA PHE A 254 -2.46 -5.82 11.33
C PHE A 254 -1.04 -5.37 11.72
N TRP A 255 -0.92 -4.37 12.58
CA TRP A 255 0.37 -3.74 12.87
C TRP A 255 1.37 -4.63 13.63
N SER A 256 0.92 -5.61 14.41
CA SER A 256 1.79 -6.54 15.15
C SER A 256 2.39 -7.68 14.32
N LEU A 257 1.79 -8.04 13.18
CA LEU A 257 2.26 -9.14 12.33
C LEU A 257 3.27 -8.70 11.26
N SER A 258 3.99 -9.66 10.68
CA SER A 258 4.96 -9.49 9.59
C SER A 258 4.70 -10.49 8.44
N MET A 259 5.47 -10.40 7.35
CA MET A 259 5.33 -11.31 6.21
C MET A 259 5.60 -12.78 6.59
N TYR A 260 6.53 -13.01 7.53
CA TYR A 260 6.88 -14.34 8.06
C TYR A 260 5.69 -15.07 8.69
N ASP A 261 4.76 -14.31 9.29
CA ASP A 261 3.60 -14.83 10.01
C ASP A 261 2.45 -15.26 9.09
N LEU A 262 2.39 -14.73 7.87
CA LEU A 262 1.28 -14.95 6.94
C LEU A 262 1.54 -16.09 5.94
N LYS A 263 2.79 -16.24 5.46
CA LYS A 263 3.10 -17.15 4.35
C LYS A 263 4.52 -17.69 4.42
N VAL A 264 4.68 -18.97 4.13
CA VAL A 264 5.98 -19.61 3.91
C VAL A 264 6.35 -19.49 2.42
N PRO A 265 7.51 -18.92 2.05
CA PRO A 265 7.98 -18.87 0.66
C PRO A 265 8.63 -20.20 0.25
N GLU A 266 7.81 -21.25 0.16
CA GLU A 266 8.25 -22.63 -0.10
C GLU A 266 9.18 -22.75 -1.31
N GLU A 267 8.80 -22.17 -2.44
CA GLU A 267 9.58 -22.13 -3.69
C GLU A 267 10.98 -21.49 -3.50
N SER A 268 11.12 -20.51 -2.59
CA SER A 268 12.41 -19.87 -2.31
C SER A 268 13.30 -20.73 -1.41
N TYR A 269 12.71 -21.45 -0.43
CA TYR A 269 13.46 -22.47 0.32
C TYR A 269 13.94 -23.59 -0.61
N ASP A 270 13.06 -24.14 -1.45
CA ASP A 270 13.41 -25.22 -2.38
C ASP A 270 14.52 -24.80 -3.36
N ARG A 271 14.41 -23.60 -3.96
CA ARG A 271 15.45 -23.04 -4.84
C ARG A 271 16.81 -22.90 -4.16
N GLU A 272 16.87 -22.35 -2.95
CA GLU A 272 18.14 -22.15 -2.26
C GLU A 272 18.74 -23.47 -1.75
N ILE A 273 17.88 -24.40 -1.28
CA ILE A 273 18.28 -25.76 -0.91
C ILE A 273 18.86 -26.51 -2.12
N ASP A 274 18.25 -26.45 -3.30
CA ASP A 274 18.73 -27.15 -4.50
C ASP A 274 19.99 -26.50 -5.09
N LYS A 275 20.13 -25.18 -4.99
CA LYS A 275 21.39 -24.46 -5.24
C LYS A 275 22.51 -24.94 -4.31
N LEU A 276 22.25 -25.07 -3.01
CA LEU A 276 23.21 -25.60 -2.04
C LEU A 276 23.56 -27.07 -2.29
N LYS A 277 22.58 -27.94 -2.59
CA LYS A 277 22.82 -29.35 -3.00
C LYS A 277 23.72 -29.41 -4.24
N THR A 278 23.47 -28.54 -5.22
CA THR A 278 24.25 -28.50 -6.47
C THR A 278 25.70 -28.13 -6.18
N VAL A 279 25.95 -27.07 -5.41
CA VAL A 279 27.30 -26.65 -4.99
C VAL A 279 27.99 -27.74 -4.16
N ALA A 280 27.31 -28.33 -3.18
CA ALA A 280 27.85 -29.44 -2.39
C ALA A 280 28.25 -30.63 -3.27
N SER A 281 27.42 -30.99 -4.26
CA SER A 281 27.72 -32.08 -5.20
C SER A 281 28.90 -31.79 -6.12
N ALA A 282 29.16 -30.51 -6.43
CA ALA A 282 30.32 -30.08 -7.20
C ALA A 282 31.61 -30.11 -6.35
N THR A 283 31.58 -29.54 -5.15
CA THR A 283 32.71 -29.60 -4.19
C THR A 283 33.04 -31.04 -3.77
N ALA A 284 32.07 -31.95 -3.71
CA ALA A 284 32.29 -33.37 -3.45
C ALA A 284 33.00 -34.11 -4.60
N LYS A 285 32.88 -33.63 -5.84
CA LYS A 285 33.57 -34.17 -7.03
C LYS A 285 34.95 -33.54 -7.25
N ASP A 286 35.22 -32.38 -6.65
CA ASP A 286 36.52 -31.72 -6.69
C ASP A 286 37.53 -32.37 -5.72
N THR A 287 38.10 -33.50 -6.16
CA THR A 287 39.13 -34.24 -5.43
C THR A 287 40.38 -33.38 -5.14
N SER A 288 40.62 -32.27 -5.86
CA SER A 288 41.81 -31.43 -5.66
C SER A 288 41.87 -30.79 -4.28
N GLN A 289 40.72 -30.55 -3.64
CA GLN A 289 40.65 -29.91 -2.32
C GLN A 289 40.65 -30.89 -1.14
N GLY A 290 40.65 -32.20 -1.38
CA GLY A 290 40.84 -33.24 -0.36
C GLY A 290 40.05 -33.02 0.93
N THR A 291 40.76 -32.89 2.06
CA THR A 291 40.17 -32.70 3.40
C THR A 291 39.45 -31.36 3.56
N LYS A 292 39.80 -30.31 2.80
CA LYS A 292 39.10 -29.02 2.80
C LYS A 292 37.75 -29.14 2.09
N GLY A 293 37.73 -29.76 0.90
CA GLY A 293 36.51 -30.01 0.15
C GLY A 293 35.47 -30.77 0.98
N LYS A 294 35.89 -31.84 1.68
CA LYS A 294 35.00 -32.60 2.59
C LYS A 294 34.34 -31.73 3.68
N LYS A 295 35.09 -30.82 4.31
CA LYS A 295 34.56 -29.88 5.33
C LYS A 295 33.60 -28.83 4.73
N GLU A 296 33.82 -28.42 3.49
CA GLU A 296 32.91 -27.50 2.80
C GLU A 296 31.59 -28.20 2.41
N VAL A 297 31.64 -29.46 1.96
CA VAL A 297 30.45 -30.30 1.73
C VAL A 297 29.65 -30.52 3.02
N GLU A 298 30.33 -30.89 4.12
CA GLU A 298 29.71 -31.05 5.45
C GLU A 298 29.02 -29.76 5.92
N ARG A 299 29.66 -28.60 5.69
CA ARG A 299 29.06 -27.28 5.98
C ARG A 299 27.82 -27.00 5.14
N TYR A 300 27.81 -27.32 3.84
CA TYR A 300 26.64 -27.11 2.98
C TYR A 300 25.48 -28.02 3.39
N ASN A 301 25.73 -29.30 3.69
CA ASN A 301 24.69 -30.20 4.22
C ASN A 301 24.11 -29.68 5.54
N THR A 302 24.97 -29.27 6.48
CA THR A 302 24.57 -28.65 7.76
C THR A 302 23.73 -27.37 7.58
N LEU A 303 23.87 -26.66 6.46
CA LEU A 303 23.06 -25.48 6.13
C LEU A 303 21.72 -25.87 5.51
N ILE A 304 21.69 -26.87 4.63
CA ILE A 304 20.46 -27.45 4.07
C ILE A 304 19.54 -27.97 5.18
N ASP A 305 20.08 -28.75 6.13
CA ASP A 305 19.32 -29.30 7.27
C ASP A 305 18.67 -28.18 8.10
N LYS A 306 19.39 -27.05 8.29
CA LYS A 306 18.90 -25.89 9.03
C LYS A 306 17.83 -25.10 8.26
N LEU A 307 17.95 -24.97 6.94
CA LEU A 307 16.92 -24.35 6.10
C LEU A 307 15.64 -25.18 6.05
N GLN A 308 15.75 -26.52 6.04
CA GLN A 308 14.61 -27.42 6.14
C GLN A 308 13.91 -27.31 7.50
N GLU A 309 14.67 -27.27 8.60
CA GLU A 309 14.14 -27.07 9.95
C GLU A 309 13.54 -25.66 10.14
N GLU A 310 14.11 -24.62 9.51
CA GLU A 310 13.54 -23.27 9.50
C GLU A 310 12.19 -23.23 8.76
N ARG A 311 12.10 -23.81 7.55
CA ARG A 311 10.85 -23.98 6.80
C ARG A 311 9.80 -24.72 7.62
N ARG A 312 10.15 -25.84 8.27
CA ARG A 312 9.23 -26.62 9.12
C ARG A 312 8.69 -25.78 10.27
N ARG A 313 9.56 -25.09 11.01
CA ARG A 313 9.15 -24.19 12.11
C ARG A 313 8.25 -23.06 11.62
N GLN A 314 8.53 -22.49 10.45
CA GLN A 314 7.70 -21.46 9.86
C GLN A 314 6.33 -22.01 9.44
N GLN A 315 6.24 -23.20 8.85
CA GLN A 315 4.97 -23.84 8.48
C GLN A 315 4.07 -24.06 9.70
N GLU A 316 4.64 -24.55 10.80
CA GLU A 316 3.93 -24.71 12.08
C GLU A 316 3.51 -23.37 12.67
N HIS A 317 4.30 -22.32 12.47
CA HIS A 317 4.00 -20.96 12.91
C HIS A 317 2.85 -20.33 12.12
N VAL A 318 2.93 -20.31 10.80
CA VAL A 318 1.88 -19.81 9.90
C VAL A 318 0.57 -20.59 10.11
N SER A 319 0.64 -21.90 10.39
CA SER A 319 -0.54 -22.70 10.77
C SER A 319 -1.20 -22.18 12.07
N ARG A 320 -0.42 -21.85 13.11
CA ARG A 320 -0.95 -21.28 14.37
C ARG A 320 -1.47 -19.86 14.19
N VAL A 321 -0.80 -19.02 13.40
CA VAL A 321 -1.25 -17.66 13.06
C VAL A 321 -2.57 -17.72 12.30
N SER A 322 -2.64 -18.50 11.21
CA SER A 322 -3.85 -18.65 10.38
C SER A 322 -5.05 -19.14 11.22
N ALA A 323 -4.85 -20.15 12.07
CA ALA A 323 -5.91 -20.65 12.94
C ALA A 323 -6.34 -19.66 14.05
N ARG A 324 -5.43 -18.80 14.55
CA ARG A 324 -5.79 -17.65 15.39
C ARG A 324 -6.62 -16.63 14.62
N LEU A 325 -6.14 -16.20 13.45
CA LEU A 325 -6.83 -15.20 12.61
C LEU A 325 -8.24 -15.65 12.20
N GLN A 326 -8.43 -16.94 11.91
CA GLN A 326 -9.74 -17.52 11.60
C GLN A 326 -10.73 -17.50 12.78
N ARG A 327 -10.24 -17.46 14.02
CA ARG A 327 -11.06 -17.29 15.24
C ARG A 327 -11.40 -15.81 15.51
N GLU A 328 -10.49 -14.89 15.18
CA GLU A 328 -10.64 -13.45 15.43
C GLU A 328 -11.41 -12.70 14.33
N CYS A 329 -11.38 -13.17 13.08
CA CYS A 329 -11.86 -12.40 11.92
C CYS A 329 -13.33 -12.01 11.96
N ALA A 330 -14.18 -12.74 12.69
CA ALA A 330 -15.59 -12.41 12.85
C ALA A 330 -15.84 -11.08 13.58
N GLY A 331 -14.90 -10.61 14.41
CA GLY A 331 -15.03 -9.36 15.18
C GLY A 331 -14.46 -8.10 14.49
N TRP A 332 -13.60 -8.27 13.49
CA TRP A 332 -12.76 -7.17 12.96
C TRP A 332 -13.51 -5.99 12.32
N PHE A 333 -14.69 -6.22 11.77
CA PHE A 333 -15.49 -5.20 11.06
C PHE A 333 -16.93 -5.19 11.61
N PRO A 334 -17.27 -4.28 12.54
CA PRO A 334 -18.55 -4.28 13.23
C PRO A 334 -19.75 -4.15 12.29
N ALA A 335 -20.84 -4.88 12.55
CA ALA A 335 -22.05 -4.83 11.72
C ALA A 335 -22.74 -3.45 11.68
N ARG A 336 -22.40 -2.52 12.59
CA ARG A 336 -22.85 -1.12 12.52
C ARG A 336 -22.23 -0.35 11.35
N ALA A 337 -21.09 -0.79 10.83
CA ALA A 337 -20.51 -0.30 9.59
C ALA A 337 -21.38 -0.59 8.33
N ALA A 338 -22.48 -1.34 8.46
CA ALA A 338 -23.52 -1.45 7.43
C ALA A 338 -24.53 -0.29 7.44
N LYS A 339 -24.55 0.55 8.49
CA LYS A 339 -25.22 1.87 8.50
C LYS A 339 -24.26 3.00 8.12
N SER A 340 -22.98 2.87 8.51
CA SER A 340 -21.90 3.63 7.85
C SER A 340 -21.94 3.34 6.35
N ALA A 341 -21.51 4.28 5.51
CA ALA A 341 -21.28 3.96 4.11
C ALA A 341 -20.03 3.08 4.04
N LYS A 342 -20.10 1.86 3.49
CA LYS A 342 -18.96 0.90 3.44
C LYS A 342 -17.64 1.47 2.90
N ASN A 343 -17.72 2.57 2.15
CA ASN A 343 -16.60 3.36 1.68
C ASN A 343 -15.77 3.97 2.83
N GLU A 344 -16.38 4.28 3.99
CA GLU A 344 -15.72 4.68 5.24
C GLU A 344 -14.78 3.56 5.70
N THR A 345 -15.26 2.36 6.06
CA THR A 345 -14.41 1.20 6.44
C THR A 345 -13.23 0.98 5.49
N VAL A 346 -13.46 0.98 4.18
CA VAL A 346 -12.36 0.84 3.19
C VAL A 346 -11.41 2.03 3.21
N THR A 347 -11.91 3.26 3.35
CA THR A 347 -11.08 4.47 3.43
C THR A 347 -10.29 4.54 4.74
N ARG A 348 -10.87 4.16 5.89
CA ARG A 348 -10.16 4.01 7.17
C ARG A 348 -9.04 2.97 7.05
N LEU A 349 -9.31 1.83 6.40
CA LEU A 349 -8.32 0.77 6.19
C LEU A 349 -7.15 1.23 5.32
N MET A 350 -7.45 1.97 4.24
CA MET A 350 -6.41 2.59 3.41
C MET A 350 -5.60 3.63 4.19
N GLN A 351 -6.27 4.54 4.89
CA GLN A 351 -5.65 5.69 5.55
C GLN A 351 -4.83 5.32 6.80
N LEU A 352 -5.30 4.38 7.61
CA LEU A 352 -4.75 4.10 8.94
C LEU A 352 -3.88 2.83 9.01
N CYS A 353 -3.93 1.99 7.97
CA CYS A 353 -3.22 0.71 7.94
C CYS A 353 -2.45 0.53 6.62
N LEU A 354 -3.14 0.41 5.49
CA LEU A 354 -2.51 -0.07 4.25
C LEU A 354 -1.54 0.93 3.64
N PHE A 355 -1.93 2.20 3.44
CA PHE A 355 -1.07 3.18 2.77
C PHE A 355 0.17 3.56 3.61
N PRO A 356 0.07 3.93 4.91
CA PRO A 356 1.26 4.25 5.71
C PRO A 356 2.25 3.08 5.79
N ARG A 357 1.77 1.84 5.75
CA ARG A 357 2.62 0.66 5.83
C ARG A 357 3.20 0.22 4.49
N CYS A 358 2.45 0.29 3.40
CA CYS A 358 2.94 -0.20 2.11
C CYS A 358 3.99 0.73 1.47
N VAL A 359 4.11 1.97 1.95
CA VAL A 359 5.21 2.89 1.62
C VAL A 359 6.41 2.76 2.57
N PHE A 360 6.31 2.00 3.67
CA PHE A 360 7.36 1.96 4.72
C PHE A 360 8.61 1.16 4.31
N THR A 361 8.45 -0.09 3.88
CA THR A 361 9.54 -0.92 3.32
C THR A 361 9.02 -1.82 2.20
N ALA A 362 9.92 -2.33 1.35
CA ALA A 362 9.55 -3.30 0.30
C ALA A 362 8.92 -4.59 0.87
N ALA A 363 9.37 -5.04 2.05
CA ALA A 363 8.77 -6.20 2.73
C ALA A 363 7.38 -5.89 3.30
N ASP A 364 7.18 -4.68 3.87
CA ASP A 364 5.87 -4.25 4.37
C ASP A 364 4.87 -3.94 3.22
N ALA A 365 5.34 -3.57 2.03
CA ALA A 365 4.54 -3.48 0.81
C ALA A 365 3.95 -4.84 0.39
N LEU A 366 4.76 -5.90 0.42
CA LEU A 366 4.30 -7.27 0.14
C LEU A 366 3.35 -7.78 1.23
N TYR A 367 3.68 -7.52 2.50
CA TYR A 367 2.81 -7.84 3.63
C TYR A 367 1.42 -7.21 3.46
N CYS A 368 1.31 -5.95 3.05
CA CYS A 368 0.01 -5.31 2.87
C CYS A 368 -0.84 -6.00 1.80
N ALA A 369 -0.24 -6.48 0.71
CA ALA A 369 -0.95 -7.23 -0.32
C ALA A 369 -1.40 -8.61 0.19
N GLU A 370 -0.50 -9.36 0.83
CA GLU A 370 -0.80 -10.70 1.35
C GLU A 370 -1.76 -10.65 2.55
N PHE A 371 -1.74 -9.59 3.36
CA PHE A 371 -2.71 -9.42 4.45
C PHE A 371 -4.11 -9.13 3.92
N VAL A 372 -4.28 -8.26 2.90
CA VAL A 372 -5.59 -8.05 2.26
C VAL A 372 -6.11 -9.34 1.61
N HIS A 373 -5.22 -10.13 1.00
CA HIS A 373 -5.54 -11.45 0.48
C HIS A 373 -5.88 -12.46 1.61
N THR A 374 -5.22 -12.39 2.76
CA THR A 374 -5.50 -13.22 3.95
C THR A 374 -6.87 -12.88 4.55
N VAL A 375 -7.17 -11.60 4.79
CA VAL A 375 -8.48 -11.14 5.28
C VAL A 375 -9.61 -11.56 4.33
N HIS A 376 -9.34 -11.57 3.02
CA HIS A 376 -10.26 -12.13 2.03
C HIS A 376 -10.41 -13.66 2.19
N ALA A 377 -9.31 -14.42 2.20
CA ALA A 377 -9.27 -15.88 2.28
C ALA A 377 -9.98 -16.45 3.53
N LEU A 378 -9.87 -15.76 4.66
CA LEU A 378 -10.54 -16.08 5.94
C LEU A 378 -12.07 -15.91 5.91
N LYS A 379 -12.65 -15.44 4.79
CA LYS A 379 -14.07 -15.10 4.62
C LYS A 379 -14.58 -14.09 5.66
N THR A 380 -13.73 -13.13 6.02
CA THR A 380 -14.00 -12.08 7.00
C THR A 380 -15.37 -11.40 6.75
N PRO A 381 -16.31 -11.43 7.71
CA PRO A 381 -17.59 -10.74 7.59
C PRO A 381 -17.43 -9.23 7.39
N ASN A 382 -18.40 -8.60 6.72
CA ASN A 382 -18.48 -7.16 6.44
C ASN A 382 -17.34 -6.54 5.60
N PHE A 383 -16.18 -7.19 5.48
CA PHE A 383 -15.08 -6.75 4.61
C PHE A 383 -15.38 -6.99 3.13
N SER A 384 -15.45 -5.91 2.34
CA SER A 384 -15.55 -6.01 0.87
C SER A 384 -14.19 -5.85 0.20
N THR A 385 -13.55 -6.98 -0.09
CA THR A 385 -12.31 -7.06 -0.90
C THR A 385 -12.47 -6.35 -2.24
N LEU A 386 -13.66 -6.45 -2.86
CA LEU A 386 -13.96 -5.83 -4.14
C LEU A 386 -13.99 -4.29 -4.05
N LEU A 387 -14.60 -3.71 -3.01
CA LEU A 387 -14.52 -2.25 -2.76
C LEU A 387 -13.10 -1.82 -2.34
N CYS A 388 -12.36 -2.67 -1.63
CA CYS A 388 -10.96 -2.43 -1.27
C CYS A 388 -10.08 -2.27 -2.52
N TYR A 389 -10.20 -3.17 -3.49
CA TYR A 389 -9.49 -3.07 -4.77
C TYR A 389 -10.01 -1.90 -5.63
N ASP A 390 -11.33 -1.63 -5.60
CA ASP A 390 -11.91 -0.53 -6.37
C ASP A 390 -11.46 0.85 -5.88
N ARG A 391 -11.28 1.05 -4.57
CA ARG A 391 -10.69 2.28 -4.02
C ARG A 391 -9.21 2.38 -4.41
N LEU A 392 -8.44 1.29 -4.27
CA LEU A 392 -7.01 1.26 -4.56
C LEU A 392 -6.68 1.64 -6.01
N PHE A 393 -7.33 1.00 -6.98
CA PHE A 393 -7.15 1.30 -8.41
C PHE A 393 -7.98 2.52 -8.87
N CYS A 394 -9.05 2.85 -8.14
CA CYS A 394 -9.85 4.06 -8.25
C CYS A 394 -9.03 5.36 -8.14
N ASP A 395 -8.26 5.49 -7.07
CA ASP A 395 -7.78 6.78 -6.55
C ASP A 395 -6.24 6.92 -6.53
N ILE A 396 -5.54 5.96 -7.14
CA ILE A 396 -4.09 5.85 -7.30
C ILE A 396 -3.38 7.17 -7.68
N THR A 397 -4.02 8.08 -8.44
CA THR A 397 -3.44 9.37 -8.86
C THR A 397 -2.82 10.14 -7.69
N TYR A 398 -3.61 10.43 -6.64
CA TYR A 398 -3.16 11.28 -5.54
C TYR A 398 -2.06 10.63 -4.72
N SER A 399 -2.15 9.32 -4.46
CA SER A 399 -1.10 8.54 -3.79
C SER A 399 0.23 8.61 -4.54
N VAL A 400 0.22 8.51 -5.87
CA VAL A 400 1.46 8.57 -6.68
C VAL A 400 2.01 10.00 -6.77
N MET A 401 1.15 11.02 -6.74
CA MET A 401 1.58 12.43 -6.67
C MET A 401 2.17 12.82 -5.31
N SER A 402 1.78 12.17 -4.21
CA SER A 402 2.21 12.53 -2.85
C SER A 402 3.45 11.77 -2.33
N CYS A 403 3.85 10.67 -2.97
CA CYS A 403 4.98 9.85 -2.54
C CYS A 403 6.36 10.48 -2.83
N THR A 404 7.38 10.09 -2.07
CA THR A 404 8.78 10.18 -2.51
C THR A 404 9.09 9.19 -3.65
N GLU A 405 10.32 9.21 -4.19
CA GLU A 405 10.77 8.24 -5.20
C GLU A 405 10.80 6.81 -4.61
N GLY A 406 11.32 6.64 -3.39
CA GLY A 406 11.37 5.35 -2.69
C GLY A 406 9.98 4.84 -2.28
N GLU A 407 9.12 5.72 -1.75
CA GLU A 407 7.72 5.39 -1.44
C GLU A 407 6.94 4.97 -2.69
N ALA A 408 7.13 5.66 -3.83
CA ALA A 408 6.49 5.29 -5.10
C ALA A 408 6.96 3.91 -5.60
N ALA A 409 8.23 3.54 -5.40
CA ALA A 409 8.73 2.21 -5.73
C ALA A 409 8.12 1.10 -4.86
N ARG A 410 7.96 1.36 -3.55
CA ARG A 410 7.34 0.44 -2.59
C ARG A 410 5.83 0.31 -2.86
N TYR A 411 5.13 1.43 -3.09
CA TYR A 411 3.70 1.46 -3.46
C TYR A 411 3.44 0.76 -4.81
N GLY A 412 4.29 0.98 -5.82
CA GLY A 412 4.24 0.26 -7.09
C GLY A 412 4.42 -1.25 -6.93
N THR A 413 5.22 -1.70 -5.96
CA THR A 413 5.42 -3.12 -5.64
C THR A 413 4.16 -3.72 -4.97
N PHE A 414 3.55 -3.01 -4.02
CA PHE A 414 2.25 -3.36 -3.43
C PHE A 414 1.14 -3.47 -4.49
N LEU A 415 0.98 -2.44 -5.33
CA LEU A 415 0.04 -2.41 -6.45
C LEU A 415 0.24 -3.59 -7.41
N CYS A 416 1.49 -3.93 -7.72
CA CYS A 416 1.82 -5.06 -8.59
C CYS A 416 1.36 -6.40 -8.00
N LYS A 417 1.62 -6.66 -6.70
CA LYS A 417 1.20 -7.89 -6.03
C LYS A 417 -0.34 -7.99 -5.94
N VAL A 418 -1.04 -6.90 -5.62
CA VAL A 418 -2.52 -6.87 -5.59
C VAL A 418 -3.11 -7.08 -6.99
N LEU A 419 -2.55 -6.43 -8.03
CA LEU A 419 -3.00 -6.61 -9.41
C LEU A 419 -2.70 -8.02 -9.93
N GLY A 420 -1.61 -8.65 -9.49
CA GLY A 420 -1.30 -10.05 -9.79
C GLY A 420 -2.38 -11.01 -9.27
N THR A 421 -2.83 -10.83 -8.03
CA THR A 421 -3.97 -11.58 -7.46
C THR A 421 -5.25 -11.32 -8.24
N ALA A 422 -5.57 -10.07 -8.56
CA ALA A 422 -6.75 -9.72 -9.36
C ALA A 422 -6.71 -10.33 -10.77
N MET A 423 -5.55 -10.32 -11.43
CA MET A 423 -5.38 -10.89 -12.76
C MET A 423 -5.38 -12.43 -12.76
N ARG A 424 -4.97 -13.08 -11.66
CA ARG A 424 -5.13 -14.53 -11.47
C ARG A 424 -6.62 -14.92 -11.45
N TRP A 425 -7.45 -14.18 -10.73
CA TRP A 425 -8.91 -14.37 -10.70
C TRP A 425 -9.62 -13.94 -12.00
N HIS A 426 -8.98 -13.11 -12.84
CA HIS A 426 -9.49 -12.73 -14.18
C HIS A 426 -9.19 -13.77 -15.26
N GLY A 427 -8.02 -14.41 -15.18
CA GLY A 427 -7.57 -15.44 -16.13
C GLY A 427 -8.09 -16.84 -15.82
N ASP A 428 -8.16 -17.23 -14.54
CA ASP A 428 -8.66 -18.55 -14.11
C ASP A 428 -10.07 -18.46 -13.51
N LYS A 429 -11.06 -18.89 -14.30
CA LYS A 429 -12.46 -19.01 -13.88
C LYS A 429 -12.65 -20.02 -12.74
N ALA A 430 -11.84 -21.08 -12.66
CA ALA A 430 -11.91 -22.06 -11.58
C ALA A 430 -11.37 -21.48 -10.26
N ALA A 431 -10.28 -20.71 -10.29
CA ALA A 431 -9.86 -19.91 -9.14
C ALA A 431 -10.94 -18.93 -8.69
N PHE A 432 -11.55 -18.17 -9.61
CA PHE A 432 -12.63 -17.25 -9.26
C PHE A 432 -13.81 -17.94 -8.55
N HIS A 433 -14.26 -19.11 -9.04
CA HIS A 433 -15.34 -19.84 -8.38
C HIS A 433 -14.92 -20.46 -7.03
N ARG A 434 -13.67 -20.92 -6.90
CA ARG A 434 -13.11 -21.48 -5.66
C ARG A 434 -12.87 -20.43 -4.58
N GLU A 435 -12.47 -19.21 -4.96
CA GLU A 435 -11.88 -18.22 -4.05
C GLU A 435 -12.69 -16.92 -3.94
N CYS A 436 -13.59 -16.60 -4.88
CA CYS A 436 -14.29 -15.31 -4.90
C CYS A 436 -15.83 -15.46 -4.88
N ALA A 437 -16.38 -16.36 -5.69
CA ALA A 437 -17.82 -16.38 -6.01
C ALA A 437 -18.77 -16.62 -4.82
N HIS A 438 -18.26 -17.13 -3.69
CA HIS A 438 -19.02 -17.39 -2.45
C HIS A 438 -18.35 -16.77 -1.21
N TYR A 439 -17.62 -15.67 -1.40
CA TYR A 439 -16.89 -14.97 -0.34
C TYR A 439 -17.55 -13.61 -0.05
N PRO A 440 -17.68 -13.19 1.23
CA PRO A 440 -18.26 -11.89 1.59
C PRO A 440 -17.65 -10.71 0.82
N GLY A 441 -16.35 -10.80 0.54
CA GLY A 441 -15.59 -9.82 -0.24
C GLY A 441 -16.20 -9.42 -1.59
N PHE A 442 -17.02 -10.30 -2.19
CA PHE A 442 -17.61 -10.16 -3.54
C PHE A 442 -19.15 -10.04 -3.52
N VAL A 443 -19.77 -9.82 -2.35
CA VAL A 443 -21.22 -9.60 -2.22
C VAL A 443 -21.56 -8.14 -2.57
N THR A 444 -22.44 -7.95 -3.56
CA THR A 444 -22.88 -6.63 -4.06
C THR A 444 -23.94 -5.98 -3.17
N LYS A 445 -24.89 -6.79 -2.67
CA LYS A 445 -26.04 -6.36 -1.87
C LYS A 445 -25.95 -6.97 -0.49
N TYR A 446 -25.88 -6.13 0.54
CA TYR A 446 -26.01 -6.57 1.92
C TYR A 446 -27.39 -6.16 2.41
N ARG A 447 -28.18 -7.12 2.89
CA ARG A 447 -29.48 -6.86 3.52
C ARG A 447 -29.22 -6.58 5.00
N VAL A 448 -29.98 -5.65 5.59
CA VAL A 448 -29.85 -5.28 7.02
C VAL A 448 -30.48 -6.34 7.95
N SER A 449 -31.23 -7.28 7.37
CA SER A 449 -31.76 -8.48 8.03
C SER A 449 -30.79 -9.65 7.92
N ASN A 450 -30.69 -10.48 8.95
CA ASN A 450 -29.80 -11.64 9.04
C ASN A 450 -30.31 -12.85 8.21
N GLN A 451 -30.93 -12.58 7.07
CA GLN A 451 -31.50 -13.56 6.14
C GLN A 451 -30.52 -13.83 5.00
N PHE A 452 -30.29 -15.12 4.75
CA PHE A 452 -29.40 -15.73 3.76
C PHE A 452 -29.10 -14.87 2.52
N THR A 453 -27.81 -14.66 2.23
CA THR A 453 -27.35 -14.11 0.95
C THR A 453 -27.73 -15.04 -0.19
N GLU A 454 -28.47 -14.54 -1.17
CA GLU A 454 -28.82 -15.32 -2.36
C GLU A 454 -27.61 -15.42 -3.29
N ALA A 455 -27.57 -16.46 -4.14
CA ALA A 455 -26.50 -16.61 -5.15
C ALA A 455 -26.42 -15.38 -6.09
N ASN A 456 -27.56 -14.74 -6.35
CA ASN A 456 -27.69 -13.53 -7.18
C ASN A 456 -27.17 -12.24 -6.50
N ASP A 457 -26.84 -12.25 -5.21
CA ASP A 457 -26.26 -11.09 -4.52
C ASP A 457 -24.73 -11.00 -4.72
N HIS A 458 -24.07 -12.04 -5.25
CA HIS A 458 -22.62 -12.09 -5.50
C HIS A 458 -22.24 -11.60 -6.92
N VAL A 459 -21.01 -11.08 -7.08
CA VAL A 459 -20.48 -10.72 -8.41
C VAL A 459 -20.19 -11.97 -9.24
N GLY A 460 -20.87 -12.11 -10.38
CA GLY A 460 -20.57 -13.14 -11.38
C GLY A 460 -19.28 -12.87 -12.15
N TYR A 461 -18.67 -13.92 -12.71
CA TYR A 461 -17.34 -13.88 -13.34
C TYR A 461 -17.14 -12.76 -14.39
N GLU A 462 -18.04 -12.61 -15.36
CA GLU A 462 -17.89 -11.53 -16.37
C GLU A 462 -18.08 -10.14 -15.78
N ASN A 463 -18.93 -9.96 -14.77
CA ASN A 463 -19.04 -8.69 -14.03
C ASN A 463 -17.73 -8.35 -13.30
N TYR A 464 -17.00 -9.36 -12.82
CA TYR A 464 -15.64 -9.16 -12.30
C TYR A 464 -14.64 -8.79 -13.41
N ARG A 465 -14.73 -9.41 -14.60
CA ARG A 465 -13.85 -9.06 -15.74
C ARG A 465 -14.09 -7.64 -16.26
N HIS A 466 -15.35 -7.18 -16.30
CA HIS A 466 -15.71 -5.78 -16.52
C HIS A 466 -15.09 -4.85 -15.46
N LEU A 467 -15.02 -5.28 -14.20
CA LEU A 467 -14.43 -4.49 -13.12
C LEU A 467 -12.90 -4.40 -13.24
N CYS A 468 -12.22 -5.50 -13.59
CA CYS A 468 -10.79 -5.45 -13.93
C CYS A 468 -10.52 -4.51 -15.11
N HIS A 469 -11.41 -4.47 -16.12
CA HIS A 469 -11.29 -3.52 -17.24
C HIS A 469 -11.39 -2.06 -16.76
N LYS A 470 -12.34 -1.76 -15.87
CA LYS A 470 -12.45 -0.44 -15.19
C LYS A 470 -11.14 -0.10 -14.45
N TRP A 471 -10.56 -1.04 -13.71
CA TRP A 471 -9.30 -0.82 -12.97
C TRP A 471 -8.13 -0.53 -13.90
N HIS A 472 -7.94 -1.33 -14.96
CA HIS A 472 -6.91 -1.06 -15.98
C HIS A 472 -7.08 0.33 -16.61
N TYR A 473 -8.30 0.70 -17.00
CA TYR A 473 -8.59 2.02 -17.56
C TYR A 473 -8.29 3.16 -16.56
N LYS A 474 -8.62 2.97 -15.28
CA LYS A 474 -8.38 3.94 -14.21
C LYS A 474 -6.89 4.14 -13.91
N ILE A 475 -6.12 3.05 -13.80
CA ILE A 475 -4.65 3.10 -13.69
C ILE A 475 -4.07 3.84 -14.90
N THR A 476 -4.50 3.52 -16.12
CA THR A 476 -4.07 4.25 -17.33
C THR A 476 -4.38 5.74 -17.23
N LYS A 477 -5.60 6.14 -16.85
CA LYS A 477 -5.96 7.56 -16.70
C LYS A 477 -5.08 8.26 -15.67
N ALA A 478 -4.82 7.64 -14.52
CA ALA A 478 -3.99 8.20 -13.46
C ALA A 478 -2.54 8.40 -13.93
N MET A 479 -1.93 7.38 -14.54
CA MET A 479 -0.56 7.48 -15.06
C MET A 479 -0.45 8.54 -16.17
N VAL A 480 -1.47 8.69 -17.03
CA VAL A 480 -1.51 9.77 -18.03
C VAL A 480 -1.55 11.15 -17.37
N VAL A 481 -2.35 11.35 -16.31
CA VAL A 481 -2.38 12.63 -15.57
C VAL A 481 -1.02 12.97 -14.98
N CYS A 482 -0.36 12.02 -14.32
CA CYS A 482 0.96 12.27 -13.73
C CYS A 482 2.06 12.50 -14.79
N LEU A 483 2.01 11.81 -15.93
CA LEU A 483 2.95 11.99 -17.06
C LEU A 483 2.72 13.31 -17.84
N ASP A 484 1.49 13.83 -17.88
CA ASP A 484 1.18 15.13 -18.51
C ASP A 484 1.38 16.34 -17.55
N SER A 485 1.73 16.11 -16.29
CA SER A 485 1.78 17.15 -15.25
C SER A 485 2.83 18.26 -15.47
N GLY A 486 3.94 17.94 -16.15
CA GLY A 486 5.13 18.80 -16.25
C GLY A 486 6.00 18.83 -14.98
N ASP A 487 5.49 18.32 -13.85
CA ASP A 487 6.23 18.23 -12.59
C ASP A 487 7.20 17.05 -12.58
N TYR A 488 8.42 17.29 -12.08
CA TYR A 488 9.48 16.27 -12.05
C TYR A 488 9.09 15.06 -11.19
N VAL A 489 8.54 15.27 -10.00
CA VAL A 489 8.26 14.17 -9.05
C VAL A 489 7.08 13.35 -9.54
N GLN A 490 6.02 13.98 -10.03
CA GLN A 490 4.85 13.29 -10.57
C GLN A 490 5.17 12.45 -11.82
N ILE A 491 5.94 13.00 -12.78
CA ILE A 491 6.39 12.23 -13.95
C ILE A 491 7.26 11.06 -13.51
N ARG A 492 8.20 11.28 -12.58
CA ARG A 492 9.12 10.25 -12.11
C ARG A 492 8.44 9.13 -11.33
N ASN A 493 7.56 9.47 -10.39
CA ASN A 493 6.78 8.50 -9.63
C ASN A 493 5.88 7.67 -10.54
N ALA A 494 5.28 8.28 -11.57
CA ALA A 494 4.50 7.55 -12.57
C ALA A 494 5.36 6.56 -13.37
N LEU A 495 6.56 6.96 -13.80
CA LEU A 495 7.52 6.06 -14.47
C LEU A 495 7.96 4.90 -13.56
N ILE A 496 8.29 5.18 -12.29
CA ILE A 496 8.67 4.18 -11.28
C ILE A 496 7.52 3.18 -11.06
N VAL A 497 6.30 3.66 -10.84
CA VAL A 497 5.12 2.81 -10.64
C VAL A 497 4.83 1.98 -11.88
N LEU A 498 4.87 2.57 -13.08
CA LEU A 498 4.68 1.87 -14.36
C LEU A 498 5.68 0.71 -14.55
N ILE A 499 6.96 0.92 -14.20
CA ILE A 499 7.98 -0.14 -14.22
C ILE A 499 7.64 -1.24 -13.21
N ARG A 500 7.27 -0.88 -11.96
CA ARG A 500 6.97 -1.86 -10.90
C ARG A 500 5.70 -2.69 -11.19
N VAL A 501 4.66 -2.10 -11.80
CA VAL A 501 3.43 -2.84 -12.19
C VAL A 501 3.53 -3.56 -13.54
N LEU A 502 4.64 -3.41 -14.27
CA LEU A 502 4.81 -3.97 -15.63
C LEU A 502 4.52 -5.47 -15.77
N PRO A 503 4.75 -6.36 -14.78
CA PRO A 503 4.36 -7.78 -14.88
C PRO A 503 2.87 -7.97 -15.18
N HIS A 504 1.99 -7.19 -14.56
CA HIS A 504 0.53 -7.34 -14.67
C HIS A 504 -0.19 -6.17 -15.38
N PHE A 505 0.54 -5.15 -15.83
CA PHE A 505 -0.02 -3.96 -16.48
C PHE A 505 0.93 -3.43 -17.58
N PRO A 506 0.44 -2.78 -18.65
CA PRO A 506 -0.91 -2.91 -19.21
C PRO A 506 -1.09 -4.27 -19.91
N VAL A 507 -2.31 -4.81 -19.88
CA VAL A 507 -2.68 -6.06 -20.58
C VAL A 507 -3.41 -5.77 -21.91
N LEU A 508 -4.08 -4.62 -22.00
CA LEU A 508 -4.91 -4.22 -23.14
C LEU A 508 -4.11 -3.38 -24.13
N ALA A 509 -4.01 -3.84 -25.39
CA ALA A 509 -3.21 -3.16 -26.43
C ALA A 509 -3.62 -1.68 -26.65
N LYS A 510 -4.92 -1.36 -26.55
CA LYS A 510 -5.43 0.03 -26.62
C LYS A 510 -4.87 0.93 -25.51
N LEU A 511 -4.75 0.40 -24.29
CA LEU A 511 -4.23 1.15 -23.14
C LEU A 511 -2.70 1.27 -23.20
N ALA A 512 -2.01 0.21 -23.65
CA ALA A 512 -0.59 0.25 -23.92
C ALA A 512 -0.23 1.34 -24.97
N ALA A 513 -0.99 1.44 -26.06
CA ALA A 513 -0.79 2.47 -27.09
C ALA A 513 -1.20 3.90 -26.64
N ILE A 514 -1.94 4.07 -25.54
CA ILE A 514 -2.11 5.37 -24.88
C ILE A 514 -0.87 5.72 -24.07
N ILE A 515 -0.33 4.74 -23.32
CA ILE A 515 0.87 4.93 -22.50
C ILE A 515 2.11 5.15 -23.38
N GLU A 516 2.36 4.34 -24.41
CA GLU A 516 3.55 4.48 -25.28
C GLU A 516 3.61 5.89 -25.91
N ARG A 517 2.49 6.45 -26.38
CA ARG A 517 2.45 7.83 -26.91
C ARG A 517 2.75 8.90 -25.85
N LYS A 518 2.42 8.67 -24.58
CA LYS A 518 2.72 9.60 -23.48
C LYS A 518 4.16 9.47 -22.99
N ILE A 519 4.70 8.25 -23.00
CA ILE A 519 6.12 7.98 -22.77
C ILE A 519 6.98 8.59 -23.88
N GLU A 520 6.54 8.52 -25.15
CA GLU A 520 7.28 9.15 -26.26
C GLU A 520 7.24 10.69 -26.16
N LYS A 521 6.09 11.29 -25.83
CA LYS A 521 6.00 12.73 -25.50
C LYS A 521 7.00 13.13 -24.40
N VAL A 522 7.04 12.40 -23.29
CA VAL A 522 7.99 12.66 -22.19
C VAL A 522 9.45 12.48 -22.66
N LYS A 523 9.74 11.50 -23.54
CA LYS A 523 11.07 11.33 -24.16
C LYS A 523 11.44 12.46 -25.11
N GLU A 524 10.48 13.12 -25.76
CA GLU A 524 10.73 14.29 -26.62
C GLU A 524 10.95 15.56 -25.78
N GLU A 525 10.08 15.82 -24.80
CA GLU A 525 10.08 17.02 -23.95
C GLU A 525 11.26 17.07 -22.96
N GLU A 526 11.60 15.94 -22.33
CA GLU A 526 12.63 15.89 -21.27
C GLU A 526 14.06 15.65 -21.79
N LYS A 527 14.22 15.35 -23.08
CA LYS A 527 15.51 15.00 -23.71
C LYS A 527 16.63 15.99 -23.45
N THR A 528 16.29 17.28 -23.40
CA THR A 528 17.22 18.40 -23.20
C THR A 528 17.06 19.08 -21.84
N GLN A 529 16.01 18.77 -21.09
CA GLN A 529 15.70 19.41 -19.79
C GLN A 529 16.12 18.52 -18.61
N ARG A 530 15.70 17.25 -18.60
CA ARG A 530 15.81 16.35 -17.43
C ARG A 530 16.25 14.95 -17.90
N GLN A 531 17.56 14.80 -18.11
CA GLN A 531 18.18 13.59 -18.70
C GLN A 531 17.84 12.29 -17.94
N ASP A 532 17.64 12.36 -16.62
CA ASP A 532 17.28 11.21 -15.78
C ASP A 532 15.84 10.73 -16.01
N LEU A 533 14.90 11.64 -16.29
CA LEU A 533 13.55 11.27 -16.76
C LEU A 533 13.60 10.69 -18.17
N PHE A 534 14.39 11.27 -19.08
CA PHE A 534 14.58 10.76 -20.44
C PHE A 534 15.12 9.31 -20.46
N VAL A 535 16.12 9.01 -19.62
CA VAL A 535 16.69 7.66 -19.49
C VAL A 535 15.64 6.69 -18.93
N LEU A 536 14.90 7.08 -17.89
CA LEU A 536 13.88 6.22 -17.26
C LEU A 536 12.71 5.92 -18.21
N ALA A 537 12.22 6.94 -18.92
CA ALA A 537 11.17 6.81 -19.93
C ALA A 537 11.61 5.96 -21.14
N THR A 538 12.88 6.11 -21.57
CA THR A 538 13.46 5.26 -22.63
C THR A 538 13.59 3.80 -22.17
N GLY A 539 14.05 3.56 -20.94
CA GLY A 539 14.12 2.23 -20.34
C GLY A 539 12.74 1.56 -20.22
N TYR A 540 11.71 2.30 -19.82
CA TYR A 540 10.34 1.78 -19.77
C TYR A 540 9.76 1.53 -21.18
N SER A 541 10.02 2.40 -22.16
CA SER A 541 9.59 2.21 -23.57
C SER A 541 10.12 0.88 -24.14
N GLY A 542 11.40 0.55 -23.92
CA GLY A 542 11.97 -0.73 -24.33
C GLY A 542 11.32 -1.95 -23.65
N GLN A 543 11.07 -1.86 -22.34
CA GLN A 543 10.40 -2.93 -21.59
C GLN A 543 8.93 -3.13 -22.01
N LEU A 544 8.20 -2.04 -22.27
CA LEU A 544 6.81 -2.08 -22.75
C LEU A 544 6.70 -2.78 -24.10
N ARG A 545 7.65 -2.55 -25.02
CA ARG A 545 7.72 -3.24 -26.32
C ARG A 545 7.90 -4.75 -26.17
N ASN A 546 8.74 -5.20 -25.24
CA ASN A 546 8.89 -6.63 -24.92
C ASN A 546 7.60 -7.25 -24.37
N LYS A 547 6.68 -6.47 -23.80
CA LYS A 547 5.37 -6.93 -23.31
C LYS A 547 4.33 -7.08 -24.42
N VAL A 548 4.44 -6.38 -25.55
CA VAL A 548 3.43 -6.33 -26.63
C VAL A 548 2.92 -7.72 -27.10
N PRO A 549 3.76 -8.76 -27.28
CA PRO A 549 3.29 -10.09 -27.67
C PRO A 549 2.32 -10.77 -26.70
N HIS A 550 2.26 -10.30 -25.44
CA HIS A 550 1.43 -10.85 -24.36
C HIS A 550 0.15 -10.02 -24.11
N MET A 551 -0.19 -9.09 -25.00
CA MET A 551 -1.36 -8.21 -24.83
C MET A 551 -2.63 -8.79 -25.46
N MET A 552 -3.76 -8.60 -24.77
CA MET A 552 -5.08 -9.08 -25.17
C MET A 552 -5.89 -7.98 -25.89
N ARG A 553 -6.89 -8.39 -26.69
CA ARG A 553 -7.92 -7.47 -27.19
C ARG A 553 -9.00 -7.27 -26.13
N GLU A 554 -9.75 -6.18 -26.26
CA GLU A 554 -10.80 -5.80 -25.31
C GLU A 554 -11.92 -6.85 -25.20
N ASN A 555 -12.39 -7.38 -26.35
CA ASN A 555 -13.37 -8.45 -26.42
C ASN A 555 -12.88 -9.77 -25.80
N ASP A 556 -11.57 -10.04 -25.83
CA ASP A 556 -10.97 -11.25 -25.24
C ASP A 556 -10.84 -11.08 -23.72
N PHE A 557 -10.67 -9.83 -23.26
CA PHE A 557 -10.50 -9.46 -21.86
C PHE A 557 -11.81 -9.47 -21.06
N HIS A 558 -12.93 -9.07 -21.67
CA HIS A 558 -14.27 -9.22 -21.08
C HIS A 558 -15.34 -9.28 -22.18
N GLN A 559 -16.47 -9.92 -21.90
CA GLN A 559 -17.58 -9.94 -22.86
C GLN A 559 -18.17 -8.52 -23.03
N VAL A 560 -17.98 -7.91 -24.20
CA VAL A 560 -18.63 -6.64 -24.54
C VAL A 560 -20.06 -6.93 -24.98
N VAL A 561 -21.04 -6.64 -24.13
CA VAL A 561 -22.47 -6.75 -24.48
C VAL A 561 -22.79 -5.71 -25.55
N GLN A 562 -22.75 -6.13 -26.81
CA GLN A 562 -23.33 -5.37 -27.91
C GLN A 562 -24.85 -5.44 -27.77
N LEU A 563 -25.45 -4.37 -27.26
CA LEU A 563 -26.87 -4.11 -27.48
C LEU A 563 -27.10 -4.15 -29.00
N PRO A 564 -28.02 -4.99 -29.51
CA PRO A 564 -28.23 -5.11 -30.95
C PRO A 564 -28.59 -3.73 -31.51
N ALA A 565 -27.90 -3.32 -32.56
CA ALA A 565 -28.19 -2.07 -33.23
C ALA A 565 -29.66 -2.12 -33.70
N VAL A 566 -30.46 -1.14 -33.30
CA VAL A 566 -31.84 -1.00 -33.81
C VAL A 566 -31.72 -0.61 -35.28
N ASP A 567 -31.87 -1.62 -36.14
CA ASP A 567 -31.66 -1.48 -37.58
C ASP A 567 -32.62 -0.43 -38.14
N LYS A 568 -32.05 0.67 -38.66
CA LYS A 568 -32.81 1.74 -39.28
C LYS A 568 -33.22 1.33 -40.68
N HIS A 569 -34.20 0.43 -40.77
CA HIS A 569 -34.90 0.17 -42.02
C HIS A 569 -35.42 1.49 -42.61
N LYS A 570 -34.88 1.85 -43.78
CA LYS A 570 -35.51 2.82 -44.66
C LYS A 570 -36.80 2.19 -45.22
N PRO A 571 -37.87 2.96 -45.45
CA PRO A 571 -39.02 2.46 -46.18
C PRO A 571 -38.61 2.17 -47.63
N ALA A 572 -38.87 0.95 -48.09
CA ALA A 572 -38.95 0.61 -49.51
C ALA A 572 -40.41 0.71 -49.98
N ALA A 573 -40.61 0.98 -51.26
CA ALA A 573 -41.95 1.22 -51.82
C ALA A 573 -42.80 -0.06 -51.89
N ALA A 574 -44.12 0.11 -51.96
CA ALA A 574 -45.08 -0.97 -52.07
C ALA A 574 -45.22 -1.46 -53.52
N GLU A 575 -45.41 -2.77 -53.68
CA GLU A 575 -46.03 -3.37 -54.87
C GLU A 575 -46.92 -4.54 -54.42
N LEU A 576 -48.04 -4.74 -55.12
CA LEU A 576 -49.05 -5.77 -54.84
C LEU A 576 -48.93 -6.90 -55.87
N PRO A 577 -49.25 -8.14 -55.47
CA PRO A 577 -50.27 -8.87 -56.21
C PRO A 577 -51.35 -9.48 -55.30
N ALA A 578 -52.39 -10.08 -55.88
CA ALA A 578 -53.60 -10.46 -55.15
C ALA A 578 -54.24 -11.79 -55.61
N LYS A 579 -54.89 -12.45 -54.63
CA LYS A 579 -55.99 -13.45 -54.72
C LYS A 579 -55.73 -14.91 -55.15
N HIS A 580 -56.68 -15.74 -54.67
CA HIS A 580 -57.09 -17.10 -55.10
C HIS A 580 -56.13 -18.29 -54.80
N ASP A 581 -56.61 -19.47 -54.35
CA ASP A 581 -57.88 -19.79 -53.65
C ASP A 581 -57.88 -21.19 -52.96
N THR A 582 -58.92 -21.47 -52.16
CA THR A 582 -59.55 -22.79 -51.84
C THR A 582 -58.78 -23.98 -51.20
N GLU A 583 -59.40 -24.51 -50.12
CA GLU A 583 -59.59 -25.94 -49.76
C GLU A 583 -58.38 -26.83 -49.35
N ALA A 584 -58.52 -27.92 -48.55
CA ALA A 584 -59.69 -28.60 -47.97
C ALA A 584 -59.47 -29.08 -46.50
N ALA A 585 -60.52 -29.64 -45.88
CA ALA A 585 -60.61 -29.97 -44.45
C ALA A 585 -60.17 -31.40 -44.02
N ALA A 586 -59.98 -31.59 -42.70
CA ALA A 586 -60.21 -32.86 -41.98
C ALA A 586 -60.44 -32.59 -40.46
N SER A 587 -61.10 -33.51 -39.74
CA SER A 587 -61.70 -33.31 -38.40
C SER A 587 -61.14 -34.24 -37.29
N PRO A 588 -61.30 -33.91 -35.98
CA PRO A 588 -60.86 -34.72 -34.82
C PRO A 588 -61.95 -35.72 -34.34
N PRO A 589 -61.75 -36.58 -33.30
CA PRO A 589 -62.06 -36.19 -31.90
C PRO A 589 -61.37 -36.96 -30.71
N HIS A 590 -61.42 -36.38 -29.48
CA HIS A 590 -61.47 -37.01 -28.11
C HIS A 590 -60.43 -38.08 -27.64
N VAL A 591 -60.05 -38.32 -26.37
CA VAL A 591 -60.36 -37.90 -24.94
C VAL A 591 -58.98 -37.81 -24.18
N MET A 592 -58.70 -37.58 -22.87
CA MET A 592 -59.31 -37.32 -21.52
C MET A 592 -58.67 -36.01 -20.94
N GLU A 593 -58.85 -35.44 -19.73
CA GLU A 593 -59.02 -35.86 -18.31
C GLU A 593 -57.78 -36.50 -17.62
N VAL A 594 -57.31 -36.12 -16.41
CA VAL A 594 -57.81 -35.21 -15.33
C VAL A 594 -56.62 -34.48 -14.65
N GLU A 595 -56.79 -33.24 -14.14
CA GLU A 595 -56.34 -32.74 -12.80
C GLU A 595 -56.51 -31.22 -12.61
N LYS A 596 -56.53 -30.74 -11.36
CA LYS A 596 -57.02 -29.40 -10.96
C LYS A 596 -55.91 -28.33 -10.86
N ARG A 597 -56.26 -27.06 -11.15
CA ARG A 597 -55.78 -25.91 -10.35
C ARG A 597 -56.72 -24.71 -10.42
N GLU A 598 -56.97 -24.08 -9.28
CA GLU A 598 -57.77 -22.86 -9.19
C GLU A 598 -56.95 -21.59 -9.49
N THR A 599 -57.66 -20.52 -9.84
CA THR A 599 -57.15 -19.13 -9.82
C THR A 599 -57.72 -18.44 -8.57
N ARG A 600 -57.34 -17.23 -8.13
CA ARG A 600 -56.98 -16.00 -8.87
C ARG A 600 -56.52 -14.96 -7.82
N ASN A 601 -55.55 -14.10 -8.11
CA ASN A 601 -55.57 -12.74 -7.51
C ASN A 601 -54.79 -11.73 -8.36
N SER A 602 -55.01 -10.44 -8.11
CA SER A 602 -54.53 -9.32 -8.91
C SER A 602 -53.38 -8.54 -8.26
N ASP A 603 -52.38 -8.16 -9.07
CA ASP A 603 -51.66 -6.90 -8.90
C ASP A 603 -51.40 -6.26 -10.27
N ARG A 604 -51.55 -4.94 -10.36
CA ARG A 604 -51.42 -4.14 -11.61
C ARG A 604 -51.16 -2.65 -11.34
N ARG A 605 -50.63 -2.26 -10.17
CA ARG A 605 -50.46 -0.85 -9.76
C ARG A 605 -49.03 -0.39 -9.44
N ARG A 606 -48.00 -1.16 -9.85
CA ARG A 606 -46.59 -0.85 -9.54
C ARG A 606 -45.75 -0.32 -10.71
N ASP A 607 -46.13 -0.63 -11.94
CA ASP A 607 -45.26 -0.54 -13.14
C ASP A 607 -45.07 0.91 -13.68
N ASP A 608 -46.06 1.79 -13.54
CA ASP A 608 -45.96 3.19 -14.03
C ASP A 608 -44.94 4.04 -13.25
N SER A 609 -44.75 3.77 -11.96
CA SER A 609 -44.02 4.68 -11.05
C SER A 609 -42.50 4.73 -11.29
N ASP A 610 -41.94 3.76 -12.01
CA ASP A 610 -40.52 3.71 -12.34
C ASP A 610 -40.22 4.21 -13.76
N ARG A 611 -41.15 4.06 -14.72
CA ARG A 611 -41.07 4.69 -16.05
C ARG A 611 -40.98 6.22 -15.98
N GLU A 612 -41.73 6.85 -15.08
CA GLU A 612 -41.62 8.28 -14.82
C GLU A 612 -40.19 8.70 -14.37
N LYS A 613 -39.58 7.92 -13.47
CA LYS A 613 -38.24 8.22 -12.92
C LYS A 613 -37.15 8.05 -13.97
N GLU A 614 -37.30 7.07 -14.85
CA GLU A 614 -36.38 6.81 -15.96
C GLU A 614 -36.42 7.99 -16.97
N SER A 615 -37.62 8.41 -17.40
CA SER A 615 -37.76 9.57 -18.31
C SER A 615 -37.18 10.89 -17.75
N LYS A 616 -37.28 11.10 -16.43
CA LYS A 616 -36.68 12.26 -15.74
C LYS A 616 -35.14 12.19 -15.73
N ARG A 617 -34.55 11.00 -15.61
CA ARG A 617 -33.09 10.79 -15.72
C ARG A 617 -32.57 10.93 -17.14
N GLU A 618 -33.33 10.50 -18.15
CA GLU A 618 -32.97 10.74 -19.54
C GLU A 618 -33.00 12.24 -19.89
N ARG A 619 -34.02 12.98 -19.44
CA ARG A 619 -34.09 14.44 -19.64
C ARG A 619 -32.93 15.21 -18.99
N SER A 620 -32.42 14.79 -17.82
CA SER A 620 -31.22 15.42 -17.24
C SER A 620 -29.95 15.06 -18.03
N SER A 621 -29.78 13.80 -18.41
CA SER A 621 -28.68 13.33 -19.28
C SER A 621 -28.64 14.06 -20.62
N MET A 622 -29.79 14.39 -21.18
CA MET A 622 -29.89 15.12 -22.45
C MET A 622 -29.48 16.60 -22.29
N LYS A 623 -29.94 17.29 -21.24
CA LYS A 623 -29.51 18.67 -20.92
C LYS A 623 -28.01 18.77 -20.62
N GLU A 624 -27.45 17.78 -19.94
CA GLU A 624 -26.01 17.72 -19.65
C GLU A 624 -25.19 17.62 -20.95
N LYS A 625 -25.64 16.76 -21.89
CA LYS A 625 -25.02 16.62 -23.22
C LYS A 625 -25.16 17.88 -24.06
N GLU A 626 -26.27 18.62 -23.97
CA GLU A 626 -26.41 19.91 -24.65
C GLU A 626 -25.46 20.97 -24.08
N ARG A 627 -25.33 21.08 -22.75
CA ARG A 627 -24.35 21.96 -22.10
C ARG A 627 -22.92 21.67 -22.57
N ILE A 628 -22.49 20.41 -22.50
CA ILE A 628 -21.14 19.99 -22.95
C ILE A 628 -20.93 20.30 -24.44
N LYS A 629 -21.96 20.12 -25.28
CA LYS A 629 -21.90 20.43 -26.71
C LYS A 629 -21.81 21.93 -26.99
N GLU A 630 -22.42 22.77 -26.15
CA GLU A 630 -22.30 24.23 -26.25
C GLU A 630 -20.95 24.75 -25.73
N GLU A 631 -20.40 24.18 -24.65
CA GLU A 631 -19.02 24.47 -24.21
C GLU A 631 -17.97 24.16 -25.29
N ILE A 632 -18.12 23.03 -25.99
CA ILE A 632 -17.25 22.67 -27.12
C ILE A 632 -17.38 23.73 -28.24
N ARG A 633 -18.61 24.16 -28.55
CA ARG A 633 -18.89 25.19 -29.57
C ARG A 633 -18.40 26.59 -29.19
N ILE A 634 -18.18 26.85 -27.90
CA ILE A 634 -17.52 28.07 -27.39
C ILE A 634 -15.99 27.95 -27.49
N LYS A 635 -15.43 26.74 -27.31
CA LYS A 635 -13.99 26.48 -27.48
C LYS A 635 -13.50 26.65 -28.92
N GLU A 636 -14.35 26.42 -29.92
CA GLU A 636 -14.05 26.56 -31.36
C GLU A 636 -14.09 28.01 -31.91
N ARG A 637 -14.55 29.01 -31.14
CA ARG A 637 -14.62 30.42 -31.59
C ARG A 637 -13.29 31.17 -31.49
N SER A 638 -13.15 32.18 -32.36
CA SER A 638 -11.96 33.05 -32.47
C SER A 638 -11.64 33.78 -31.16
N PRO A 639 -10.36 33.94 -30.76
CA PRO A 639 -9.97 34.58 -29.51
C PRO A 639 -10.57 35.98 -29.29
N ARG A 640 -10.77 36.74 -30.38
CA ARG A 640 -11.28 38.12 -30.32
C ARG A 640 -12.76 38.24 -29.94
N GLU A 641 -13.53 37.15 -30.02
CA GLU A 641 -14.91 37.09 -29.51
C GLU A 641 -14.97 36.63 -28.03
N ARG A 642 -13.89 36.05 -27.49
CA ARG A 642 -13.89 35.43 -26.15
C ARG A 642 -13.76 36.48 -25.05
N SER A 643 -12.79 37.41 -25.17
CA SER A 643 -12.54 38.44 -24.14
C SER A 643 -13.75 39.36 -23.91
N HIS A 644 -14.41 39.81 -24.99
CA HIS A 644 -15.62 40.66 -24.93
C HIS A 644 -16.84 40.01 -24.28
N ARG A 645 -16.79 38.69 -23.98
CA ARG A 645 -17.80 37.98 -23.19
C ARG A 645 -17.35 37.75 -21.74
N GLU A 646 -16.05 37.68 -21.47
CA GLU A 646 -15.48 37.55 -20.13
C GLU A 646 -15.56 38.87 -19.34
N GLU A 647 -15.26 40.01 -19.99
CA GLU A 647 -15.49 41.36 -19.42
C GLU A 647 -16.93 41.52 -18.91
N ARG A 648 -17.90 41.20 -19.77
CA ARG A 648 -19.34 41.32 -19.50
C ARG A 648 -19.87 40.28 -18.51
N TYR A 649 -19.07 39.28 -18.14
CA TYR A 649 -19.41 38.34 -17.08
C TYR A 649 -18.90 38.86 -15.73
N LEU A 650 -17.65 39.33 -15.66
CA LEU A 650 -17.07 39.94 -14.46
C LEU A 650 -17.87 41.15 -13.95
N GLU A 651 -18.39 41.97 -14.86
CA GLU A 651 -19.25 43.13 -14.55
C GLU A 651 -20.59 42.73 -13.88
N SER A 652 -20.99 41.46 -13.93
CA SER A 652 -22.29 40.96 -13.45
C SER A 652 -22.28 40.20 -12.13
N VAL A 653 -21.10 39.98 -11.51
CA VAL A 653 -20.95 39.11 -10.32
C VAL A 653 -20.25 39.84 -9.14
N SER A 654 -20.24 41.18 -9.14
CA SER A 654 -19.74 41.98 -8.01
C SER A 654 -20.84 42.27 -6.97
N PRO A 655 -20.65 41.93 -5.68
CA PRO A 655 -21.52 42.39 -4.59
C PRO A 655 -21.42 43.92 -4.38
N PRO A 656 -22.41 44.56 -3.71
CA PRO A 656 -22.44 46.01 -3.55
C PRO A 656 -21.30 46.52 -2.65
N HIS A 657 -20.72 47.65 -3.07
CA HIS A 657 -19.73 48.41 -2.30
C HIS A 657 -20.42 49.21 -1.19
N ASP A 658 -19.83 49.24 0.00
CA ASP A 658 -20.21 50.18 1.07
C ASP A 658 -18.98 50.97 1.59
N HIS A 659 -19.22 51.98 2.43
CA HIS A 659 -18.41 53.20 2.54
C HIS A 659 -16.95 53.10 3.03
N ARG A 660 -16.02 53.30 2.07
CA ARG A 660 -15.01 54.37 2.04
C ARG A 660 -14.69 55.11 3.37
N HIS A 661 -13.45 54.99 3.87
CA HIS A 661 -12.55 56.11 4.24
C HIS A 661 -11.08 55.61 4.37
N GLN A 662 -10.11 56.53 4.39
CA GLN A 662 -8.66 56.27 4.53
C GLN A 662 -8.07 57.12 5.68
N PRO A 663 -6.79 56.93 6.09
CA PRO A 663 -6.30 57.27 7.44
C PRO A 663 -5.74 58.69 7.55
N ASP A 664 -5.27 59.07 8.75
CA ASP A 664 -3.97 59.77 8.93
C ASP A 664 -3.46 59.77 10.40
N ASP A 665 -2.21 60.21 10.56
CA ASP A 665 -1.53 60.74 11.75
C ASP A 665 -1.09 59.88 12.98
N ILE A 666 0.17 59.43 12.92
CA ILE A 666 1.35 60.01 13.61
C ILE A 666 1.45 60.01 15.16
N GLU A 667 2.64 59.57 15.63
CA GLU A 667 3.31 59.77 16.95
C GLU A 667 2.64 59.35 18.28
N ARG A 668 3.35 58.53 19.07
CA ARG A 668 4.12 59.06 20.23
C ARG A 668 5.15 58.12 20.86
N GLU A 669 6.11 58.75 21.54
CA GLU A 669 7.33 58.16 22.10
C GLU A 669 7.24 57.56 23.52
N VAL A 670 8.03 56.49 23.73
CA VAL A 670 8.99 56.27 24.84
C VAL A 670 8.56 56.63 26.29
N LYS A 671 8.28 55.58 27.10
CA LYS A 671 8.64 55.34 28.54
C LYS A 671 7.92 54.04 28.99
N ARG A 672 8.43 53.15 29.87
CA ARG A 672 9.57 53.20 30.80
C ARG A 672 10.20 51.80 31.03
N ARG A 673 11.49 51.86 31.36
CA ARG A 673 12.42 50.80 31.79
C ARG A 673 11.97 49.83 32.91
N LYS A 674 12.41 48.57 32.77
CA LYS A 674 13.26 47.76 33.70
C LYS A 674 12.74 47.37 35.09
N VAL A 675 12.57 46.04 35.28
CA VAL A 675 12.97 45.28 36.48
C VAL A 675 13.74 44.04 35.99
N GLU A 676 14.68 43.53 36.78
CA GLU A 676 15.59 42.42 36.42
C GLU A 676 15.36 41.15 37.25
N SER A 677 15.92 40.04 36.78
CA SER A 677 16.25 38.82 37.54
C SER A 677 15.10 37.97 38.11
N SER A 678 14.89 36.81 37.50
CA SER A 678 15.21 35.52 38.15
C SER A 678 15.23 34.40 37.10
N GLY A 679 16.19 33.48 37.18
CA GLY A 679 16.38 32.44 36.17
C GLY A 679 15.67 31.14 36.50
N ASN A 680 15.27 30.39 35.47
CA ASN A 680 15.48 28.95 35.46
C ASN A 680 15.54 28.40 34.03
N GLY A 681 16.37 27.40 33.79
CA GLY A 681 16.53 26.81 32.46
C GLY A 681 15.30 26.02 32.05
N LYS A 682 14.66 26.39 30.94
CA LYS A 682 13.65 25.57 30.26
C LYS A 682 14.16 25.18 28.88
N VAL A 683 14.24 23.88 28.63
CA VAL A 683 14.41 23.34 27.29
C VAL A 683 13.14 23.65 26.51
N SER A 684 13.24 24.45 25.45
CA SER A 684 12.12 24.76 24.57
C SER A 684 11.82 23.57 23.67
N ILE A 685 10.99 22.64 24.15
CA ILE A 685 10.31 21.68 23.28
C ILE A 685 9.29 22.48 22.47
N ILE A 686 9.59 22.73 21.20
CA ILE A 686 8.64 23.34 20.27
C ILE A 686 7.61 22.25 19.93
N VAL A 687 6.44 22.33 20.58
CA VAL A 687 5.30 21.47 20.26
C VAL A 687 4.72 21.94 18.92
N ILE A 688 5.17 21.30 17.84
CA ILE A 688 4.58 21.48 16.51
C ILE A 688 3.22 20.76 16.51
N ASN A 689 2.20 21.45 17.00
CA ASN A 689 0.82 21.04 16.80
C ASN A 689 0.56 20.95 15.29
N ARG A 690 0.39 19.72 14.77
CA ARG A 690 -0.36 19.56 13.50
C ARG A 690 -1.70 20.26 13.68
N PRO A 691 -2.17 21.11 12.75
CA PRO A 691 -3.60 21.34 12.66
C PRO A 691 -4.24 19.98 12.40
N CYS A 692 -5.09 19.52 13.31
CA CYS A 692 -6.00 18.42 12.98
C CYS A 692 -6.76 18.82 11.72
N ILE A 693 -6.88 17.91 10.74
CA ILE A 693 -7.74 18.15 9.59
C ILE A 693 -9.15 18.39 10.15
N ALA A 694 -9.60 19.64 10.06
CA ALA A 694 -10.85 20.07 10.66
C ALA A 694 -12.00 19.44 9.88
N LEU A 695 -12.49 18.31 10.39
CA LEU A 695 -13.85 17.86 10.10
C LEU A 695 -14.79 18.92 10.70
N ALA A 696 -15.26 19.83 9.84
CA ALA A 696 -16.25 20.81 10.21
C ALA A 696 -17.50 20.10 10.77
N PRO A 697 -18.09 20.58 11.87
CA PRO A 697 -19.28 19.96 12.45
C PRO A 697 -20.55 20.36 11.71
N ASP A 698 -21.19 19.38 11.06
CA ASP A 698 -22.63 19.31 10.72
C ASP A 698 -23.01 17.81 10.63
#